data_AF-A0A954JE80-F1
#
_entry.id   AF-A0A954JE80-F1
#
_cell.length_a   1.000
_cell.length_b   1.000
_cell.length_c   1.000
_cell.angle_alpha   90.00
_cell.angle_beta   90.00
_cell.angle_gamma   90.00
#
_symmetry.space_group_name_H-M   'P 1'
#
loop_
_entity.id
_entity.type
_entity.pdbx_description
1 polymer ?
#
loop_
_entity_poly.entity_id
_entity_poly.type
_entity_poly.pdbx_seq_one_letter_code
_entity_poly.pdbx_strand_id
1 'polypeptide(L)'
;MEKLNIALISLHGLIRVENPELGRDADTGGQVIYVLELARELARHPQVGHVNLFTRQIIDSKVDDQYAQLEEPIAENAKLIRIPFGPKRYLRKEALWPHIDSFVDQALGYFRRHGLPDIIHGHYADAGLAGAQLARLLHIPYVFTGHSLGRVKRERLTVSQEDSETLDTKYRFPNRFEAEEVSLETAVMVVTSTNQEVTDQYAFYDHYQPSRMEVIPPGVDLSRYSPPTTETLPPIATEVDRFLRNPDLPLIFTMARPDDRKNLEALVRVYGENKELQEKANLLLVLGTRDDLKDLARGQRNVLQNILYLIDRYDLYGKVSYPKQHAPSDVPDLYRLAQMRGGVFINPALTEPFGLTLLEAAASGLPIVATNDGGPRDIIANCQNGLLIDPLDDETIAHALLRMLTEPEQWKEWSQSGQTGVAQHYTWKKHVERYMRDLTDILEHSVRPALADRPKVRRIPSFDRLIITDLDNTLTGDPEGLQEFIQILKSHENIGFGVATGRRLDSALELIEELGLPKPDLIDTDAGTQLHYGEKLTPDRTWQAQIGYAWKPKEIRAILDKQPGFYLQKPEHQSDFKISYEIDAKKAPSHAQIRKLLRAAGIRAKVVLSLGMYLDVIPVRGGSELSIRHVLWKWGFPPEHVLVAGDSGNDAGMLKGRTLGVVVGNHSEELESLRDYPRIYFAEGCHARGIIEGLHYYQFLDHIVIPNDATE
;
A
#
# COMPACT_ATOMS: atom_id res chain seq x y z
N MET A 1 -16.00 6.93 26.28
CA MET A 1 -14.72 6.85 25.56
C MET A 1 -14.66 8.02 24.59
N GLU A 2 -13.48 8.59 24.37
CA GLU A 2 -13.27 9.51 23.24
C GLU A 2 -13.58 8.76 21.94
N LYS A 3 -14.20 9.44 20.97
CA LYS A 3 -14.49 8.85 19.66
C LYS A 3 -13.18 8.76 18.86
N LEU A 4 -13.03 7.70 18.08
CA LEU A 4 -11.81 7.40 17.33
C LEU A 4 -11.65 8.27 16.08
N ASN A 5 -10.44 8.74 15.84
CA ASN A 5 -9.99 9.37 14.60
C ASN A 5 -9.21 8.35 13.76
N ILE A 6 -9.72 8.01 12.58
CA ILE A 6 -9.12 6.98 11.72
C ILE A 6 -8.52 7.64 10.48
N ALA A 7 -7.25 7.35 10.19
CA ALA A 7 -6.58 7.74 8.95
C ALA A 7 -6.46 6.54 8.01
N LEU A 8 -7.24 6.52 6.93
CA LEU A 8 -7.08 5.58 5.83
C LEU A 8 -6.09 6.16 4.80
N ILE A 9 -5.20 5.38 4.23
CA ILE A 9 -4.23 5.86 3.23
C ILE A 9 -4.33 5.01 1.96
N SER A 10 -4.52 5.66 0.80
CA SER A 10 -4.55 5.04 -0.52
C SER A 10 -3.98 6.02 -1.55
N LEU A 11 -2.74 5.80 -2.01
CA LEU A 11 -1.96 6.84 -2.71
C LEU A 11 -2.12 6.83 -4.23
N HIS A 12 -2.02 5.67 -4.87
CA HIS A 12 -2.16 5.56 -6.33
C HIS A 12 -3.62 5.59 -6.81
N GLY A 13 -3.76 5.74 -8.13
CA GLY A 13 -5.04 5.77 -8.82
C GLY A 13 -5.73 7.14 -8.75
N LEU A 14 -6.89 7.22 -9.38
CA LEU A 14 -7.72 8.41 -9.39
C LEU A 14 -8.87 8.25 -8.38
N ILE A 15 -8.72 8.88 -7.21
CA ILE A 15 -9.70 8.80 -6.12
C ILE A 15 -10.49 10.12 -6.05
N ARG A 16 -11.80 10.00 -6.25
CA ARG A 16 -12.82 11.03 -6.00
C ARG A 16 -14.09 10.36 -5.49
N VAL A 17 -14.93 11.09 -4.76
CA VAL A 17 -16.10 10.55 -4.08
C VAL A 17 -17.26 10.39 -5.06
N GLU A 18 -17.51 11.43 -5.87
CA GLU A 18 -18.58 11.43 -6.85
C GLU A 18 -18.08 10.90 -8.22
N ASN A 19 -18.84 9.97 -8.80
CA ASN A 19 -18.56 9.41 -10.13
C ASN A 19 -17.10 8.95 -10.33
N PRO A 20 -16.55 8.09 -9.46
CA PRO A 20 -15.17 7.61 -9.60
C PRO A 20 -14.94 6.98 -10.98
N GLU A 21 -13.80 7.26 -11.60
CA GLU A 21 -13.46 6.80 -12.95
C GLU A 21 -12.99 5.33 -12.97
N LEU A 22 -13.82 4.44 -12.44
CA LEU A 22 -13.50 3.02 -12.30
C LEU A 22 -13.19 2.38 -13.65
N GLY A 23 -12.07 1.68 -13.71
CA GLY A 23 -11.64 0.96 -14.91
C GLY A 23 -11.02 1.83 -15.99
N ARG A 24 -10.80 3.13 -15.75
CA ARG A 24 -9.98 3.99 -16.62
C ARG A 24 -8.61 3.36 -16.88
N ASP A 25 -8.02 2.76 -15.86
CA ASP A 25 -6.74 2.06 -15.97
C ASP A 25 -6.55 0.97 -14.90
N ALA A 26 -5.32 0.44 -14.80
CA ALA A 26 -4.96 -0.61 -13.84
C ALA A 26 -4.77 -0.12 -12.40
N ASP A 27 -4.80 1.20 -12.17
CA ASP A 27 -4.57 1.85 -10.87
C ASP A 27 -5.91 2.32 -10.25
N THR A 28 -6.93 2.52 -11.08
CA THR A 28 -8.26 3.01 -10.67
C THR A 28 -9.30 1.90 -10.79
N GLY A 29 -9.50 1.15 -9.71
CA GLY A 29 -10.36 -0.05 -9.71
C GLY A 29 -11.05 -0.33 -8.38
N GLY A 30 -11.21 -1.62 -8.05
CA GLY A 30 -11.98 -2.07 -6.88
C GLY A 30 -11.47 -1.51 -5.54
N GLN A 31 -10.17 -1.23 -5.42
CA GLN A 31 -9.59 -0.57 -4.24
C GLN A 31 -10.23 0.79 -3.98
N VAL A 32 -10.53 1.59 -5.02
CA VAL A 32 -11.14 2.93 -4.86
C VAL A 32 -12.52 2.82 -4.22
N ILE A 33 -13.34 1.89 -4.69
CA ILE A 33 -14.66 1.62 -4.08
C ILE A 33 -14.49 1.09 -2.66
N TYR A 34 -13.57 0.14 -2.45
CA TYR A 34 -13.33 -0.42 -1.12
C TYR A 34 -13.06 0.67 -0.08
N VAL A 35 -12.10 1.57 -0.33
CA VAL A 35 -11.71 2.59 0.65
C VAL A 35 -12.78 3.65 0.85
N LEU A 36 -13.55 3.99 -0.18
CA LEU A 36 -14.66 4.94 -0.07
C LEU A 36 -15.82 4.35 0.74
N GLU A 37 -16.21 3.10 0.48
CA GLU A 37 -17.28 2.43 1.23
C GLU A 37 -16.87 2.16 2.68
N LEU A 38 -15.62 1.73 2.91
CA LEU A 38 -15.07 1.59 4.25
C LEU A 38 -15.12 2.92 5.01
N ALA A 39 -14.69 4.03 4.37
CA ALA A 39 -14.73 5.35 5.00
C ALA A 39 -16.17 5.79 5.35
N ARG A 40 -17.13 5.59 4.44
CA ARG A 40 -18.55 5.90 4.67
C ARG A 40 -19.11 5.12 5.84
N GLU A 41 -18.86 3.82 5.89
CA GLU A 41 -19.45 2.97 6.91
C GLU A 41 -18.77 3.13 8.27
N LEU A 42 -17.44 3.34 8.32
CA LEU A 42 -16.74 3.71 9.54
C LEU A 42 -17.30 5.01 10.13
N ALA A 43 -17.56 6.02 9.31
CA ALA A 43 -18.10 7.30 9.77
C ALA A 43 -19.53 7.23 10.33
N ARG A 44 -20.28 6.16 10.04
CA ARG A 44 -21.59 5.87 10.64
C ARG A 44 -21.47 5.16 11.98
N HIS A 45 -20.32 4.56 12.30
CA HIS A 45 -20.15 3.79 13.51
C HIS A 45 -20.11 4.70 14.76
N PRO A 46 -20.87 4.43 15.83
CA PRO A 46 -20.99 5.33 16.99
C PRO A 46 -19.68 5.66 17.72
N GLN A 47 -18.71 4.74 17.67
CA GLN A 47 -17.40 4.91 18.29
C GLN A 47 -16.42 5.73 17.44
N VAL A 48 -16.73 6.03 16.19
CA VAL A 48 -15.87 6.77 15.27
C VAL A 48 -16.27 8.25 15.27
N GLY A 49 -15.28 9.12 15.43
CA GLY A 49 -15.42 10.57 15.45
C GLY A 49 -15.21 11.14 14.06
N HIS A 50 -14.06 10.83 13.46
CA HIS A 50 -13.70 11.27 12.12
C HIS A 50 -12.94 10.21 11.35
N VAL A 51 -13.16 10.15 10.03
CA VAL A 51 -12.38 9.35 9.09
C VAL A 51 -11.77 10.26 8.03
N ASN A 52 -10.45 10.26 7.91
CA ASN A 52 -9.74 10.95 6.84
C ASN A 52 -9.13 9.91 5.90
N LEU A 53 -9.56 9.89 4.64
CA LEU A 53 -8.96 9.09 3.58
C LEU A 53 -7.91 9.94 2.87
N PHE A 54 -6.63 9.61 3.04
CA PHE A 54 -5.51 10.31 2.43
C PHE A 54 -5.16 9.72 1.08
N THR A 55 -5.02 10.58 0.08
CA THR A 55 -4.56 10.23 -1.27
C THR A 55 -3.65 11.32 -1.84
N ARG A 56 -3.19 11.16 -3.08
CA ARG A 56 -2.35 12.14 -3.78
C ARG A 56 -3.18 13.24 -4.44
N GLN A 57 -2.74 14.49 -4.31
CA GLN A 57 -3.26 15.58 -5.14
C GLN A 57 -2.69 15.49 -6.55
N ILE A 58 -3.55 15.64 -7.56
CA ILE A 58 -3.16 15.55 -8.97
C ILE A 58 -3.66 16.80 -9.69
N ILE A 59 -2.74 17.51 -10.33
CA ILE A 59 -3.02 18.68 -11.17
C ILE A 59 -2.51 18.34 -12.58
N ASP A 60 -3.41 17.84 -13.43
CA ASP A 60 -3.10 17.36 -14.77
C ASP A 60 -4.27 17.65 -15.70
N SER A 61 -4.01 18.31 -16.83
CA SER A 61 -5.05 18.64 -17.81
C SER A 61 -5.71 17.42 -18.47
N LYS A 62 -5.20 16.20 -18.22
CA LYS A 62 -5.73 14.93 -18.74
C LYS A 62 -6.76 14.27 -17.82
N VAL A 63 -6.96 14.81 -16.62
CA VAL A 63 -7.93 14.31 -15.62
C VAL A 63 -8.82 15.47 -15.16
N ASP A 64 -9.87 15.14 -14.43
CA ASP A 64 -10.83 16.11 -13.92
C ASP A 64 -10.19 17.08 -12.88
N ASP A 65 -10.57 18.36 -12.90
CA ASP A 65 -10.05 19.37 -11.96
C ASP A 65 -10.41 19.06 -10.49
N GLN A 66 -11.38 18.18 -10.23
CA GLN A 66 -11.69 17.70 -8.89
C GLN A 66 -10.48 17.03 -8.20
N TYR A 67 -9.58 16.37 -8.94
CA TYR A 67 -8.39 15.74 -8.35
C TYR A 67 -7.37 16.77 -7.83
N ALA A 68 -7.49 18.04 -8.25
CA ALA A 68 -6.68 19.14 -7.74
C ALA A 68 -7.22 19.69 -6.40
N GLN A 69 -8.45 19.37 -5.99
CA GLN A 69 -9.03 19.86 -4.75
C GLN A 69 -8.42 19.14 -3.53
N LEU A 70 -7.94 19.91 -2.55
CA LEU A 70 -7.27 19.37 -1.36
C LEU A 70 -8.20 18.56 -0.46
N GLU A 71 -9.49 18.87 -0.44
CA GLU A 71 -10.48 18.16 0.37
C GLU A 71 -11.76 17.91 -0.43
N GLU A 72 -12.42 16.77 -0.16
CA GLU A 72 -13.73 16.42 -0.70
C GLU A 72 -14.53 15.66 0.38
N PRO A 73 -15.80 16.03 0.68
CA PRO A 73 -16.60 15.35 1.68
C PRO A 73 -17.00 13.94 1.21
N ILE A 74 -16.83 12.94 2.07
CA ILE A 74 -17.30 11.56 1.83
C ILE A 74 -18.66 11.33 2.53
N ALA A 75 -18.76 11.78 3.78
CA ALA A 75 -19.95 11.73 4.64
C ALA A 75 -19.82 12.79 5.75
N GLU A 76 -20.82 12.95 6.64
CA GLU A 76 -20.80 13.95 7.73
C GLU A 76 -19.51 13.91 8.57
N ASN A 77 -18.99 12.70 8.86
CA ASN A 77 -17.78 12.47 9.64
C ASN A 77 -16.63 11.85 8.82
N ALA A 78 -16.68 11.91 7.49
CA ALA A 78 -15.61 11.40 6.63
C ALA A 78 -15.22 12.38 5.52
N LYS A 79 -13.92 12.52 5.29
CA LYS A 79 -13.36 13.35 4.22
C LYS A 79 -12.28 12.62 3.44
N LEU A 80 -12.19 12.93 2.16
CA LEU A 80 -11.04 12.65 1.31
C LEU A 80 -10.08 13.83 1.40
N ILE A 81 -8.82 13.56 1.77
CA ILE A 81 -7.75 14.55 1.93
C ILE A 81 -6.67 14.24 0.88
N ARG A 82 -6.41 15.20 -0.02
CA ARG A 82 -5.38 15.07 -1.06
C ARG A 82 -4.11 15.78 -0.64
N ILE A 83 -3.02 15.04 -0.51
CA ILE A 83 -1.70 15.56 -0.13
C ILE A 83 -0.89 15.86 -1.40
N PRO A 84 -0.34 17.08 -1.57
CA PRO A 84 0.60 17.40 -2.64
C PRO A 84 1.93 16.71 -2.41
N PHE A 85 2.32 15.80 -3.31
CA PHE A 85 3.66 15.22 -3.35
C PHE A 85 4.02 14.68 -4.74
N GLY A 86 5.31 14.72 -5.04
CA GLY A 86 5.84 14.41 -6.36
C GLY A 86 5.39 15.40 -7.45
N PRO A 87 5.69 15.10 -8.73
CA PRO A 87 5.24 15.92 -9.87
C PRO A 87 3.73 16.20 -9.84
N LYS A 88 3.26 17.36 -10.30
CA LYS A 88 1.81 17.66 -10.34
C LYS A 88 0.96 16.68 -11.18
N ARG A 89 1.55 16.15 -12.26
CA ARG A 89 0.86 15.27 -13.22
C ARG A 89 0.49 13.89 -12.65
N TYR A 90 -0.46 13.22 -13.29
CA TYR A 90 -0.80 11.84 -12.92
C TYR A 90 0.39 10.90 -13.10
N LEU A 91 0.60 10.00 -12.12
CA LEU A 91 1.66 9.01 -12.13
C LEU A 91 1.08 7.61 -11.95
N ARG A 92 1.66 6.65 -12.66
CA ARG A 92 1.44 5.22 -12.39
C ARG A 92 2.00 4.86 -11.03
N LYS A 93 1.39 3.87 -10.37
CA LYS A 93 1.83 3.41 -9.04
C LYS A 93 3.31 3.02 -8.99
N GLU A 94 3.85 2.43 -10.06
CA GLU A 94 5.26 2.05 -10.15
C GLU A 94 6.22 3.25 -10.15
N ALA A 95 5.74 4.45 -10.48
CA ALA A 95 6.53 5.69 -10.48
C ALA A 95 6.43 6.47 -9.16
N LEU A 96 5.62 6.01 -8.19
CA LEU A 96 5.44 6.72 -6.91
C LEU A 96 6.56 6.47 -5.90
N TRP A 97 7.34 5.39 -6.05
CA TRP A 97 8.32 4.97 -5.05
C TRP A 97 9.30 6.07 -4.60
N PRO A 98 9.90 6.89 -5.49
CA PRO A 98 10.82 7.95 -5.07
C PRO A 98 10.15 9.10 -4.31
N HIS A 99 8.83 9.15 -4.26
CA HIS A 99 8.06 10.26 -3.70
C HIS A 99 7.31 9.89 -2.40
N ILE A 100 7.39 8.63 -1.95
CA ILE A 100 6.67 8.17 -0.75
C ILE A 100 7.12 8.92 0.51
N ASP A 101 8.42 9.16 0.68
CA ASP A 101 8.94 9.91 1.82
C ASP A 101 8.44 11.38 1.82
N SER A 102 8.21 11.96 0.64
CA SER A 102 7.61 13.31 0.50
C SER A 102 6.14 13.33 0.96
N PHE A 103 5.37 12.28 0.66
CA PHE A 103 4.03 12.12 1.22
C PHE A 103 4.07 12.03 2.74
N VAL A 104 5.01 11.25 3.31
CA VAL A 104 5.15 11.11 4.76
C VAL A 104 5.42 12.46 5.41
N ASP A 105 6.36 13.24 4.88
CA ASP A 105 6.70 14.56 5.42
C ASP A 105 5.50 15.54 5.37
N GLN A 106 4.71 15.50 4.29
CA GLN A 106 3.52 16.35 4.15
C GLN A 106 2.37 15.89 5.05
N ALA A 107 2.14 14.58 5.16
CA ALA A 107 1.15 14.00 6.07
C ALA A 107 1.49 14.31 7.53
N LEU A 108 2.79 14.31 7.89
CA LEU A 108 3.24 14.80 9.18
C LEU A 108 2.85 16.29 9.38
N GLY A 109 3.12 17.14 8.40
CA GLY A 109 2.66 18.54 8.44
C GLY A 109 1.15 18.67 8.68
N TYR A 110 0.35 17.81 8.04
CA TYR A 110 -1.10 17.76 8.23
C TYR A 110 -1.49 17.35 9.66
N PHE A 111 -0.95 16.24 10.17
CA PHE A 111 -1.27 15.74 11.52
C PHE A 111 -0.82 16.70 12.62
N ARG A 112 0.28 17.43 12.42
CA ARG A 112 0.72 18.46 13.37
C ARG A 112 -0.34 19.56 13.54
N ARG A 113 -0.96 19.98 12.42
CA ARG A 113 -1.98 21.03 12.40
C ARG A 113 -3.34 20.53 12.90
N HIS A 114 -3.75 19.33 12.48
CA HIS A 114 -5.12 18.83 12.68
C HIS A 114 -5.27 17.82 13.82
N GLY A 115 -4.17 17.34 14.41
CA GLY A 115 -4.17 16.28 15.43
C GLY A 115 -3.73 14.93 14.87
N LEU A 116 -3.28 14.06 15.78
CA LEU A 116 -2.92 12.69 15.44
C LEU A 116 -4.18 11.82 15.29
N PRO A 117 -4.20 10.87 14.35
CA PRO A 117 -5.21 9.83 14.36
C PRO A 117 -4.93 8.81 15.47
N ASP A 118 -5.96 8.10 15.90
CA ASP A 118 -5.84 6.97 16.82
C ASP A 118 -5.34 5.72 16.08
N ILE A 119 -5.61 5.61 14.77
CA ILE A 119 -5.25 4.48 13.91
C ILE A 119 -4.83 4.96 12.52
N ILE A 120 -3.82 4.30 11.94
CA ILE A 120 -3.45 4.42 10.53
C ILE A 120 -3.74 3.09 9.83
N HIS A 121 -4.43 3.14 8.70
CA HIS A 121 -4.74 1.97 7.87
C HIS A 121 -4.22 2.18 6.44
N GLY A 122 -3.18 1.46 6.05
CA GLY A 122 -2.60 1.51 4.70
C GLY A 122 -3.24 0.51 3.74
N HIS A 123 -3.58 0.95 2.53
CA HIS A 123 -4.19 0.14 1.48
C HIS A 123 -3.29 0.04 0.24
N TYR A 124 -2.85 -1.17 -0.10
CA TYR A 124 -1.83 -1.48 -1.12
C TYR A 124 -0.39 -1.15 -0.69
N ALA A 125 0.58 -1.60 -1.46
CA ALA A 125 2.00 -1.55 -1.11
C ALA A 125 2.56 -0.13 -0.93
N ASP A 126 2.16 0.83 -1.75
CA ASP A 126 2.63 2.22 -1.71
C ASP A 126 2.14 2.94 -0.44
N ALA A 127 0.84 2.91 -0.19
CA ALA A 127 0.24 3.41 1.04
C ALA A 127 0.64 2.57 2.26
N GLY A 128 0.97 1.30 2.03
CA GLY A 128 1.45 0.38 3.05
C GLY A 128 2.78 0.84 3.64
N LEU A 129 3.74 1.13 2.77
CA LEU A 129 5.04 1.70 3.16
C LEU A 129 4.86 3.06 3.85
N ALA A 130 4.07 3.95 3.26
CA ALA A 130 3.81 5.27 3.83
C ALA A 130 3.16 5.20 5.23
N GLY A 131 2.12 4.36 5.37
CA GLY A 131 1.42 4.15 6.62
C GLY A 131 2.30 3.51 7.68
N ALA A 132 3.14 2.54 7.30
CA ALA A 132 4.12 1.94 8.19
C ALA A 132 5.15 2.96 8.71
N GLN A 133 5.69 3.81 7.84
CA GLN A 133 6.61 4.88 8.25
C GLN A 133 5.94 5.88 9.20
N LEU A 134 4.75 6.37 8.87
CA LEU A 134 3.98 7.27 9.73
C LEU A 134 3.66 6.63 11.08
N ALA A 135 3.27 5.36 11.10
CA ALA A 135 2.98 4.63 12.33
C ALA A 135 4.22 4.41 13.21
N ARG A 136 5.38 4.15 12.60
CA ARG A 136 6.66 4.04 13.32
C ARG A 136 7.06 5.38 13.96
N LEU A 137 6.94 6.48 13.21
CA LEU A 137 7.25 7.85 13.66
C LEU A 137 6.31 8.36 14.74
N LEU A 138 5.01 8.16 14.53
CA LEU A 138 3.97 8.72 15.38
C LEU A 138 3.58 7.77 16.51
N HIS A 139 4.08 6.54 16.50
CA HIS A 139 3.75 5.50 17.49
C HIS A 139 2.26 5.12 17.51
N ILE A 140 1.61 5.24 16.36
CA ILE A 140 0.18 4.94 16.19
C ILE A 140 0.04 3.47 15.75
N PRO A 141 -0.94 2.72 16.28
CA PRO A 141 -1.20 1.36 15.80
C PRO A 141 -1.57 1.35 14.31
N TYR A 142 -1.04 0.35 13.60
CA TYR A 142 -1.07 0.29 12.14
C TYR A 142 -1.81 -0.95 11.63
N VAL A 143 -2.78 -0.73 10.76
CA VAL A 143 -3.50 -1.78 10.04
C VAL A 143 -3.07 -1.79 8.58
N PHE A 144 -2.90 -2.97 8.00
CA PHE A 144 -2.52 -3.12 6.60
C PHE A 144 -3.52 -3.96 5.82
N THR A 145 -3.86 -3.55 4.60
CA THR A 145 -4.60 -4.35 3.62
C THR A 145 -3.86 -4.34 2.30
N GLY A 146 -3.39 -5.50 1.84
CA GLY A 146 -2.59 -5.61 0.63
C GLY A 146 -3.36 -5.34 -0.67
N HIS A 147 -4.63 -5.78 -0.76
CA HIS A 147 -5.49 -5.81 -1.97
C HIS A 147 -4.95 -6.68 -3.13
N SER A 148 -3.66 -6.57 -3.43
CA SER A 148 -2.89 -7.41 -4.33
C SER A 148 -1.46 -7.45 -3.83
N LEU A 149 -0.84 -8.62 -3.86
CA LEU A 149 0.53 -8.83 -3.38
C LEU A 149 1.53 -8.93 -4.53
N GLY A 150 2.69 -8.29 -4.35
CA GLY A 150 3.77 -8.26 -5.30
C GLY A 150 4.31 -9.64 -5.65
N ARG A 151 4.67 -10.45 -4.64
CA ARG A 151 5.32 -11.77 -4.86
C ARG A 151 4.42 -12.70 -5.67
N VAL A 152 3.13 -12.75 -5.31
CA VAL A 152 2.09 -13.51 -6.03
C VAL A 152 1.93 -13.01 -7.47
N LYS A 153 1.90 -11.68 -7.68
CA LYS A 153 1.79 -11.11 -9.02
C LYS A 153 3.01 -11.47 -9.89
N ARG A 154 4.22 -11.40 -9.33
CA ARG A 154 5.45 -11.76 -10.05
C ARG A 154 5.44 -13.23 -10.43
N GLU A 155 5.15 -14.13 -9.49
CA GLU A 155 5.08 -15.58 -9.74
C GLU A 155 4.12 -15.91 -10.89
N ARG A 156 2.92 -15.32 -10.87
CA ARG A 156 1.91 -15.50 -11.94
C ARG A 156 2.39 -15.01 -13.30
N LEU A 157 3.13 -13.89 -13.35
CA LEU A 157 3.66 -13.35 -14.61
C LEU A 157 4.87 -14.12 -15.14
N THR A 158 5.68 -14.73 -14.27
CA THR A 158 6.78 -15.60 -14.69
C THR A 158 6.27 -16.87 -15.37
N VAL A 159 5.13 -17.41 -14.93
CA VAL A 159 4.48 -18.56 -15.61
C VAL A 159 4.09 -18.22 -17.06
N SER A 160 3.78 -16.96 -17.37
CA SER A 160 3.49 -16.49 -18.74
C SER A 160 4.73 -16.28 -19.63
N GLN A 161 5.89 -16.83 -19.26
CA GLN A 161 7.16 -16.76 -20.00
C GLN A 161 7.75 -15.35 -20.18
N GLU A 162 7.37 -14.37 -19.34
CA GLU A 162 8.08 -13.09 -19.28
C GLU A 162 9.36 -13.25 -18.44
N ASP A 163 10.47 -12.69 -18.94
CA ASP A 163 11.75 -12.66 -18.24
C ASP A 163 11.66 -11.89 -16.90
N SER A 164 12.28 -12.44 -15.87
CA SER A 164 12.13 -11.96 -14.48
C SER A 164 12.79 -10.61 -14.23
N GLU A 165 13.91 -10.31 -14.89
CA GLU A 165 14.59 -9.01 -14.76
C GLU A 165 13.78 -7.90 -15.44
N THR A 166 13.22 -8.23 -16.60
CA THR A 166 12.30 -7.34 -17.33
C THR A 166 11.07 -7.02 -16.49
N LEU A 167 10.49 -8.02 -15.84
CA LEU A 167 9.36 -7.86 -14.91
C LEU A 167 9.71 -6.98 -13.71
N ASP A 168 10.85 -7.23 -13.08
CA ASP A 168 11.31 -6.47 -11.91
C ASP A 168 11.52 -4.99 -12.23
N THR A 169 12.05 -4.70 -13.42
CA THR A 169 12.21 -3.32 -13.91
C THR A 169 10.86 -2.66 -14.20
N LYS A 170 9.98 -3.34 -14.94
CA LYS A 170 8.68 -2.81 -15.37
C LYS A 170 7.73 -2.54 -14.20
N TYR A 171 7.67 -3.46 -13.23
CA TYR A 171 6.73 -3.38 -12.11
C TYR A 171 7.36 -2.91 -10.80
N ARG A 172 8.67 -2.62 -10.81
CA ARG A 172 9.44 -2.23 -9.60
C ARG A 172 9.21 -3.20 -8.44
N PHE A 173 9.23 -4.49 -8.74
CA PHE A 173 8.94 -5.54 -7.77
C PHE A 173 9.86 -5.51 -6.53
N PRO A 174 11.17 -5.26 -6.64
CA PRO A 174 12.03 -5.12 -5.46
C PRO A 174 11.54 -4.05 -4.48
N ASN A 175 11.16 -2.86 -4.96
CA ASN A 175 10.58 -1.80 -4.13
C ASN A 175 9.26 -2.25 -3.50
N ARG A 176 8.39 -2.88 -4.30
CA ARG A 176 7.09 -3.35 -3.83
C ARG A 176 7.20 -4.43 -2.76
N PHE A 177 8.10 -5.39 -2.92
CA PHE A 177 8.29 -6.47 -1.95
C PHE A 177 8.76 -5.92 -0.62
N GLU A 178 9.74 -5.02 -0.65
CA GLU A 178 10.25 -4.41 0.57
C GLU A 178 9.19 -3.53 1.24
N ALA A 179 8.38 -2.80 0.48
CA ALA A 179 7.24 -2.04 0.99
C ALA A 179 6.21 -2.92 1.72
N GLU A 180 5.87 -4.07 1.14
CA GLU A 180 4.95 -5.04 1.71
C GLU A 180 5.56 -5.71 2.97
N GLU A 181 6.85 -6.07 2.96
CA GLU A 181 7.56 -6.61 4.13
C GLU A 181 7.61 -5.60 5.29
N VAL A 182 7.91 -4.33 5.01
CA VAL A 182 7.89 -3.24 6.00
C VAL A 182 6.49 -3.04 6.56
N SER A 183 5.46 -3.19 5.72
CA SER A 183 4.06 -3.11 6.14
C SER A 183 3.70 -4.25 7.09
N LEU A 184 4.03 -5.50 6.74
CA LEU A 184 3.79 -6.69 7.58
C LEU A 184 4.56 -6.64 8.89
N GLU A 185 5.81 -6.17 8.86
CA GLU A 185 6.64 -6.00 10.05
C GLU A 185 6.01 -5.01 11.03
N THR A 186 5.40 -3.94 10.52
CA THR A 186 4.84 -2.85 11.34
C THR A 186 3.42 -3.14 11.82
N ALA A 187 2.63 -3.81 10.99
CA ALA A 187 1.21 -4.01 11.23
C ALA A 187 0.95 -4.72 12.56
N VAL A 188 0.00 -4.19 13.33
CA VAL A 188 -0.58 -4.88 14.49
C VAL A 188 -1.73 -5.79 14.06
N MET A 189 -2.37 -5.46 12.93
CA MET A 189 -3.38 -6.27 12.25
C MET A 189 -3.23 -6.15 10.74
N VAL A 190 -3.37 -7.26 10.04
CA VAL A 190 -3.47 -7.32 8.58
C VAL A 190 -4.90 -7.77 8.25
N VAL A 191 -5.62 -6.94 7.51
CA VAL A 191 -6.98 -7.29 7.06
C VAL A 191 -6.89 -7.92 5.68
N THR A 192 -7.42 -9.13 5.57
CA THR A 192 -7.50 -9.89 4.31
C THR A 192 -8.96 -10.09 3.90
N SER A 193 -9.20 -10.34 2.61
CA SER A 193 -10.55 -10.57 2.11
C SER A 193 -10.96 -12.04 2.17
N THR A 194 -9.99 -12.96 2.17
CA THR A 194 -10.20 -14.40 2.12
C THR A 194 -9.20 -15.14 2.99
N ASN A 195 -9.53 -16.38 3.37
CA ASN A 195 -8.58 -17.30 4.03
C ASN A 195 -7.40 -17.63 3.12
N GLN A 196 -7.65 -17.78 1.82
CA GLN A 196 -6.61 -18.10 0.84
C GLN A 196 -5.55 -16.99 0.74
N GLU A 197 -5.95 -15.73 0.90
CA GLU A 197 -4.98 -14.62 0.96
C GLU A 197 -3.99 -14.84 2.12
N VAL A 198 -4.47 -15.30 3.28
CA VAL A 198 -3.62 -15.61 4.44
C VAL A 198 -2.69 -16.79 4.15
N THR A 199 -3.26 -17.94 3.77
CA THR A 199 -2.51 -19.22 3.73
C THR A 199 -1.63 -19.38 2.50
N ASP A 200 -2.01 -18.80 1.36
CA ASP A 200 -1.37 -19.08 0.08
C ASP A 200 -0.66 -17.87 -0.50
N GLN A 201 -1.11 -16.65 -0.18
CA GLN A 201 -0.55 -15.41 -0.75
C GLN A 201 0.44 -14.74 0.19
N TYR A 202 0.03 -14.42 1.43
CA TYR A 202 0.93 -13.84 2.43
C TYR A 202 2.01 -14.81 2.90
N ALA A 203 1.77 -16.12 2.79
CA ALA A 203 2.76 -17.15 3.10
C ALA A 203 4.05 -17.06 2.24
N PHE A 204 4.03 -16.33 1.12
CA PHE A 204 5.23 -16.04 0.34
C PHE A 204 6.14 -14.98 0.94
N TYR A 205 5.71 -14.25 1.97
CA TYR A 205 6.49 -13.19 2.58
C TYR A 205 7.32 -13.71 3.75
N ASP A 206 8.49 -13.09 3.96
CA ASP A 206 9.42 -13.54 4.99
C ASP A 206 8.90 -13.19 6.39
N HIS A 207 8.21 -12.04 6.56
CA HIS A 207 7.53 -11.68 7.82
C HIS A 207 6.08 -12.19 7.91
N TYR A 208 5.82 -13.43 7.46
CA TYR A 208 4.49 -14.04 7.55
C TYR A 208 4.11 -14.36 9.01
N GLN A 209 3.06 -13.70 9.52
CA GLN A 209 2.56 -13.83 10.89
C GLN A 209 1.03 -14.02 10.88
N PRO A 210 0.52 -15.25 10.64
CA PRO A 210 -0.91 -15.50 10.47
C PRO A 210 -1.75 -15.12 11.69
N SER A 211 -1.17 -15.14 12.90
CA SER A 211 -1.84 -14.72 14.14
C SER A 211 -2.20 -13.23 14.20
N ARG A 212 -1.71 -12.41 13.24
CA ARG A 212 -2.07 -11.00 13.08
C ARG A 212 -2.98 -10.75 11.89
N MET A 213 -3.39 -11.80 11.17
CA MET A 213 -4.17 -11.68 9.94
C MET A 213 -5.63 -12.01 10.22
N GLU A 214 -6.50 -11.03 10.02
CA GLU A 214 -7.93 -11.16 10.21
C GLU A 214 -8.64 -11.15 8.85
N VAL A 215 -9.43 -12.20 8.59
CA VAL A 215 -10.27 -12.28 7.40
C VAL A 215 -11.52 -11.43 7.64
N ILE A 216 -11.52 -10.21 7.10
CA ILE A 216 -12.63 -9.26 7.17
C ILE A 216 -13.04 -8.93 5.73
N PRO A 217 -13.96 -9.71 5.15
CA PRO A 217 -14.30 -9.57 3.74
C PRO A 217 -14.98 -8.21 3.47
N PRO A 218 -14.80 -7.61 2.27
CA PRO A 218 -15.53 -6.41 1.90
C PRO A 218 -17.03 -6.66 1.78
N GLY A 219 -17.77 -5.56 1.81
CA GLY A 219 -19.23 -5.56 1.78
C GLY A 219 -19.85 -5.35 0.40
N VAL A 220 -21.10 -5.77 0.28
CA VAL A 220 -22.03 -5.37 -0.79
C VAL A 220 -23.01 -4.33 -0.25
N ASP A 221 -23.36 -3.35 -1.07
CA ASP A 221 -24.43 -2.39 -0.78
C ASP A 221 -25.80 -3.02 -1.07
N LEU A 222 -26.48 -3.44 0.00
CA LEU A 222 -27.80 -4.06 -0.07
C LEU A 222 -28.92 -3.08 -0.48
N SER A 223 -28.68 -1.77 -0.45
CA SER A 223 -29.64 -0.81 -0.97
C SER A 223 -29.66 -0.80 -2.50
N ARG A 224 -28.53 -1.15 -3.11
CA ARG A 224 -28.35 -1.23 -4.56
C ARG A 224 -28.60 -2.63 -5.09
N TYR A 225 -28.09 -3.66 -4.41
CA TYR A 225 -28.23 -5.07 -4.80
C TYR A 225 -29.21 -5.77 -3.87
N SER A 226 -30.39 -6.06 -4.40
CA SER A 226 -31.51 -6.62 -3.67
C SER A 226 -32.39 -7.41 -4.64
N PRO A 227 -33.18 -8.37 -4.14
CA PRO A 227 -34.19 -9.04 -4.97
C PRO A 227 -35.16 -8.03 -5.61
N PRO A 228 -35.79 -8.40 -6.73
CA PRO A 228 -36.81 -7.56 -7.35
C PRO A 228 -37.98 -7.33 -6.38
N THR A 229 -38.44 -6.08 -6.31
CA THR A 229 -39.59 -5.68 -5.47
C THR A 229 -40.90 -5.67 -6.28
N THR A 230 -40.81 -5.76 -7.60
CA THR A 230 -41.94 -5.73 -8.54
C THR A 230 -41.77 -6.81 -9.59
N GLU A 231 -42.87 -7.27 -10.18
CA GLU A 231 -42.86 -8.21 -11.31
C GLU A 231 -42.55 -7.52 -12.66
N THR A 232 -42.47 -6.19 -12.70
CA THR A 232 -42.14 -5.45 -13.93
C THR A 232 -40.67 -5.62 -14.29
N LEU A 233 -40.40 -6.02 -15.54
CA LEU A 233 -39.04 -6.16 -16.06
C LEU A 233 -38.32 -4.80 -16.11
N PRO A 234 -37.01 -4.76 -15.79
CA PRO A 234 -36.23 -3.53 -15.85
C PRO A 234 -36.01 -3.06 -17.29
N PRO A 235 -35.77 -1.76 -17.54
CA PRO A 235 -35.56 -1.22 -18.90
C PRO A 235 -34.47 -1.93 -19.71
N ILE A 236 -33.38 -2.35 -19.05
CA ILE A 236 -32.26 -3.07 -19.66
C ILE A 236 -32.68 -4.41 -20.29
N ALA A 237 -33.82 -4.99 -19.88
CA ALA A 237 -34.36 -6.21 -20.48
C ALA A 237 -34.55 -6.07 -21.99
N THR A 238 -34.91 -4.88 -22.49
CA THR A 238 -35.09 -4.65 -23.94
C THR A 238 -33.78 -4.84 -24.71
N GLU A 239 -32.66 -4.36 -24.17
CA GLU A 239 -31.33 -4.53 -24.78
C GLU A 239 -30.83 -5.97 -24.70
N VAL A 240 -31.24 -6.71 -23.66
CA VAL A 240 -30.95 -8.15 -23.52
C VAL A 240 -31.78 -8.97 -24.51
N ASP A 241 -33.08 -8.71 -24.57
CA ASP A 241 -34.07 -9.53 -25.28
C ASP A 241 -33.97 -9.41 -26.80
N ARG A 242 -33.43 -8.30 -27.34
CA ARG A 242 -33.26 -8.13 -28.79
C ARG A 242 -32.42 -9.22 -29.47
N PHE A 243 -31.61 -9.96 -28.69
CA PHE A 243 -30.78 -11.05 -29.18
C PHE A 243 -31.45 -12.42 -29.10
N LEU A 244 -32.58 -12.53 -28.38
CA LEU A 244 -33.15 -13.79 -27.95
C LEU A 244 -34.45 -14.08 -28.70
N ARG A 245 -34.61 -15.32 -29.18
CA ARG A 245 -35.88 -15.78 -29.79
C ARG A 245 -36.92 -16.10 -28.74
N ASN A 246 -36.49 -16.67 -27.61
CA ASN A 246 -37.34 -17.06 -26.48
C ASN A 246 -36.84 -16.35 -25.20
N PRO A 247 -37.12 -15.04 -25.03
CA PRO A 247 -36.56 -14.26 -23.92
C PRO A 247 -36.99 -14.77 -22.54
N ASP A 248 -38.15 -15.42 -22.42
CA ASP A 248 -38.70 -15.88 -21.13
C ASP A 248 -37.96 -17.10 -20.53
N LEU A 249 -37.05 -17.74 -21.27
CA LEU A 249 -36.22 -18.79 -20.69
C LEU A 249 -35.28 -18.23 -19.61
N PRO A 250 -34.95 -19.04 -18.59
CA PRO A 250 -33.90 -18.74 -17.62
C PRO A 250 -32.62 -18.19 -18.25
N LEU A 251 -31.92 -17.32 -17.52
CA LEU A 251 -30.65 -16.74 -17.97
C LEU A 251 -29.48 -17.41 -17.26
N ILE A 252 -28.55 -18.00 -18.02
CA ILE A 252 -27.18 -18.24 -17.56
C ILE A 252 -26.44 -16.91 -17.73
N PHE A 253 -26.23 -16.20 -16.64
CA PHE A 253 -25.70 -14.84 -16.66
C PHE A 253 -24.24 -14.81 -16.20
N THR A 254 -23.38 -14.17 -16.98
CA THR A 254 -22.04 -13.77 -16.52
C THR A 254 -21.76 -12.30 -16.83
N MET A 255 -20.98 -11.66 -15.96
CA MET A 255 -20.51 -10.29 -16.14
C MET A 255 -19.04 -10.20 -15.78
N ALA A 256 -18.21 -9.85 -16.76
CA ALA A 256 -16.78 -9.65 -16.57
C ALA A 256 -16.18 -8.86 -17.73
N ARG A 257 -14.97 -8.31 -17.53
CA ARG A 257 -14.17 -7.82 -18.65
C ARG A 257 -13.79 -9.02 -19.56
N PRO A 258 -13.75 -8.85 -20.89
CA PRO A 258 -13.33 -9.90 -21.80
C PRO A 258 -11.81 -10.11 -21.68
N ASP A 259 -11.37 -10.84 -20.67
CA ASP A 259 -9.97 -11.12 -20.36
C ASP A 259 -9.78 -12.64 -20.32
N ASP A 260 -8.67 -13.15 -20.84
CA ASP A 260 -8.41 -14.59 -20.96
C ASP A 260 -8.60 -15.33 -19.63
N ARG A 261 -8.25 -14.68 -18.51
CA ARG A 261 -8.37 -15.27 -17.16
C ARG A 261 -9.80 -15.43 -16.69
N LYS A 262 -10.74 -14.69 -17.27
CA LYS A 262 -12.17 -14.81 -17.00
C LYS A 262 -12.79 -16.02 -17.70
N ASN A 263 -12.05 -16.68 -18.61
CA ASN A 263 -12.39 -17.97 -19.20
C ASN A 263 -13.80 -18.01 -19.83
N LEU A 264 -14.21 -16.89 -20.41
CA LEU A 264 -15.56 -16.71 -20.96
C LEU A 264 -15.77 -17.56 -22.21
N GLU A 265 -14.70 -17.85 -22.96
CA GLU A 265 -14.73 -18.73 -24.12
C GLU A 265 -15.13 -20.16 -23.75
N ALA A 266 -14.67 -20.68 -22.60
CA ALA A 266 -15.06 -22.01 -22.12
C ALA A 266 -16.57 -22.07 -21.83
N LEU A 267 -17.13 -21.03 -21.20
CA LEU A 267 -18.58 -20.98 -20.96
C LEU A 267 -19.39 -21.02 -22.26
N VAL A 268 -18.97 -20.27 -23.29
CA VAL A 268 -19.67 -20.27 -24.59
C VAL A 268 -19.53 -21.64 -25.27
N ARG A 269 -18.36 -22.28 -25.18
CA ARG A 269 -18.12 -23.62 -25.70
C ARG A 269 -19.02 -24.66 -25.01
N VAL A 270 -19.03 -24.68 -23.67
CA VAL A 270 -19.87 -25.59 -22.86
C VAL A 270 -21.35 -25.44 -23.22
N TYR A 271 -21.84 -24.20 -23.30
CA TYR A 271 -23.22 -23.94 -23.71
C TYR A 271 -23.47 -24.36 -25.16
N GLY A 272 -22.50 -24.15 -26.07
CA GLY A 272 -22.59 -24.52 -27.48
C GLY A 272 -22.64 -26.02 -27.75
N GLU A 273 -21.96 -26.81 -26.91
CA GLU A 273 -21.87 -28.27 -27.04
C GLU A 273 -23.03 -29.00 -26.35
N ASN A 274 -23.69 -28.36 -25.40
CA ASN A 274 -24.78 -28.95 -24.62
C ASN A 274 -26.17 -28.48 -25.10
N LYS A 275 -26.87 -29.34 -25.85
CA LYS A 275 -28.24 -29.05 -26.35
C LYS A 275 -29.27 -28.88 -25.24
N GLU A 276 -29.12 -29.63 -24.15
CA GLU A 276 -30.06 -29.56 -23.02
C GLU A 276 -30.01 -28.20 -22.33
N LEU A 277 -28.81 -27.62 -22.15
CA LEU A 277 -28.66 -26.25 -21.65
C LEU A 277 -29.34 -25.24 -22.57
N GLN A 278 -29.17 -25.37 -23.89
CA GLN A 278 -29.77 -24.47 -24.88
C GLN A 278 -31.30 -24.56 -24.95
N GLU A 279 -31.88 -25.71 -24.61
CA GLU A 279 -33.33 -25.89 -24.54
C GLU A 279 -33.92 -25.29 -23.26
N LYS A 280 -33.14 -25.26 -22.17
CA LYS A 280 -33.61 -24.84 -20.83
C LYS A 280 -33.32 -23.37 -20.50
N ALA A 281 -32.33 -22.74 -21.12
CA ALA A 281 -31.90 -21.39 -20.78
C ALA A 281 -31.32 -20.63 -21.97
N ASN A 282 -31.29 -19.30 -21.89
CA ASN A 282 -30.46 -18.43 -22.72
C ASN A 282 -29.14 -18.10 -22.02
N LEU A 283 -28.11 -17.76 -22.78
CA LEU A 283 -26.82 -17.29 -22.25
C LEU A 283 -26.73 -15.76 -22.35
N LEU A 284 -26.47 -15.07 -21.23
CA LEU A 284 -26.24 -13.62 -21.17
C LEU A 284 -24.78 -13.31 -20.80
N LEU A 285 -24.08 -12.62 -21.70
CA LEU A 285 -22.68 -12.22 -21.57
C LEU A 285 -22.56 -10.69 -21.48
N VAL A 286 -22.35 -10.14 -20.29
CA VAL A 286 -22.09 -8.70 -20.10
C VAL A 286 -20.58 -8.46 -20.08
N LEU A 287 -20.04 -8.06 -21.23
CA LEU A 287 -18.59 -8.04 -21.54
C LEU A 287 -18.00 -6.63 -21.55
N GLY A 288 -18.47 -5.78 -20.64
CA GLY A 288 -18.14 -4.35 -20.61
C GLY A 288 -18.76 -3.54 -21.75
N THR A 289 -18.56 -2.23 -21.70
CA THR A 289 -19.07 -1.26 -22.70
C THR A 289 -18.07 -1.07 -23.83
N ARG A 290 -18.55 -0.96 -25.08
CA ARG A 290 -17.69 -0.76 -26.26
C ARG A 290 -18.43 -0.05 -27.39
N ASP A 291 -17.75 0.83 -28.12
CA ASP A 291 -18.27 1.42 -29.35
C ASP A 291 -17.71 0.74 -30.61
N ASP A 292 -16.39 0.59 -30.71
CA ASP A 292 -15.74 -0.23 -31.73
C ASP A 292 -14.86 -1.30 -31.07
N LEU A 293 -14.86 -2.52 -31.62
CA LEU A 293 -13.90 -3.56 -31.24
C LEU A 293 -12.45 -3.09 -31.41
N LYS A 294 -12.21 -2.16 -32.33
CA LYS A 294 -10.89 -1.60 -32.61
C LYS A 294 -10.33 -0.74 -31.50
N ASP A 295 -11.16 -0.29 -30.57
CA ASP A 295 -10.73 0.55 -29.44
C ASP A 295 -10.33 -0.29 -28.22
N LEU A 296 -10.72 -1.58 -28.21
CA LEU A 296 -10.35 -2.50 -27.14
C LEU A 296 -8.88 -2.87 -27.19
N ALA A 297 -8.28 -3.08 -26.02
CA ALA A 297 -6.93 -3.65 -25.90
C ALA A 297 -6.84 -4.99 -26.65
N ARG A 298 -5.67 -5.32 -27.21
CA ARG A 298 -5.48 -6.50 -28.07
C ARG A 298 -6.02 -7.80 -27.44
N GLY A 299 -5.70 -8.07 -26.18
CA GLY A 299 -6.19 -9.26 -25.47
C GLY A 299 -7.72 -9.27 -25.38
N GLN A 300 -8.32 -8.14 -24.99
CA GLN A 300 -9.78 -8.02 -24.88
C GLN A 300 -10.51 -8.21 -26.21
N ARG A 301 -9.91 -7.68 -27.27
CA ARG A 301 -10.42 -7.84 -28.63
C ARG A 301 -10.36 -9.29 -29.09
N ASN A 302 -9.26 -10.00 -28.81
CA ASN A 302 -9.11 -11.40 -29.17
C ASN A 302 -10.18 -12.28 -28.49
N VAL A 303 -10.35 -12.14 -27.17
CA VAL A 303 -11.38 -12.88 -26.41
C VAL A 303 -12.77 -12.66 -27.02
N LEU A 304 -13.11 -11.40 -27.30
CA LEU A 304 -14.42 -11.08 -27.83
C LEU A 304 -14.62 -11.59 -29.27
N GLN A 305 -13.57 -11.54 -30.11
CA GLN A 305 -13.59 -12.13 -31.45
C GLN A 305 -13.77 -13.65 -31.40
N ASN A 306 -13.10 -14.33 -30.47
CA ASN A 306 -13.26 -15.77 -30.25
C ASN A 306 -14.68 -16.11 -29.79
N ILE A 307 -15.25 -15.34 -28.86
CA ILE A 307 -16.66 -15.50 -28.45
C ILE A 307 -17.61 -15.38 -29.64
N LEU A 308 -17.43 -14.38 -30.50
CA LEU A 308 -18.26 -14.23 -31.71
C LEU A 308 -18.08 -15.40 -32.68
N TYR A 309 -16.86 -15.89 -32.84
CA TYR A 309 -16.59 -17.10 -33.63
C TYR A 309 -17.27 -18.34 -33.04
N LEU A 310 -17.27 -18.52 -31.71
CA LEU A 310 -17.94 -19.65 -31.06
C LEU A 310 -19.47 -19.56 -31.21
N ILE A 311 -20.05 -18.37 -31.10
CA ILE A 311 -21.49 -18.14 -31.35
C ILE A 311 -21.87 -18.59 -32.77
N ASP A 312 -21.06 -18.24 -33.76
CA ASP A 312 -21.28 -18.66 -35.15
C ASP A 312 -21.07 -20.18 -35.33
N ARG A 313 -19.96 -20.71 -34.81
CA ARG A 313 -19.59 -22.13 -34.92
C ARG A 313 -20.66 -23.08 -34.38
N TYR A 314 -21.31 -22.71 -33.28
CA TYR A 314 -22.33 -23.53 -32.63
C TYR A 314 -23.77 -23.11 -32.99
N ASP A 315 -23.97 -22.21 -33.96
CA ASP A 315 -25.28 -21.68 -34.39
C ASP A 315 -26.15 -21.18 -33.22
N LEU A 316 -25.56 -20.33 -32.38
CA LEU A 316 -26.18 -19.84 -31.13
C LEU A 316 -27.04 -18.57 -31.32
N TYR A 317 -27.36 -18.22 -32.56
CA TYR A 317 -28.20 -17.07 -32.88
C TYR A 317 -29.61 -17.22 -32.29
N GLY A 318 -30.08 -16.21 -31.55
CA GLY A 318 -31.37 -16.28 -30.85
C GLY A 318 -31.29 -16.91 -29.46
N LYS A 319 -30.11 -17.37 -29.02
CA LYS A 319 -29.90 -18.07 -27.73
C LYS A 319 -28.88 -17.37 -26.82
N VAL A 320 -28.07 -16.46 -27.37
CA VAL A 320 -27.00 -15.76 -26.64
C VAL A 320 -27.22 -14.25 -26.77
N SER A 321 -27.25 -13.55 -25.63
CA SER A 321 -27.32 -12.09 -25.55
C SER A 321 -25.98 -11.54 -25.07
N TYR A 322 -25.49 -10.48 -25.74
CA TYR A 322 -24.21 -9.84 -25.44
C TYR A 322 -24.29 -8.32 -25.63
N PRO A 323 -25.07 -7.61 -24.80
CA PRO A 323 -25.32 -6.18 -24.96
C PRO A 323 -24.02 -5.38 -25.06
N LYS A 324 -24.08 -4.33 -25.89
CA LYS A 324 -22.91 -3.55 -26.27
C LYS A 324 -22.64 -2.40 -25.30
N GLN A 325 -23.70 -1.85 -24.72
CA GLN A 325 -23.69 -0.71 -23.82
C GLN A 325 -24.59 -1.01 -22.61
N HIS A 326 -24.21 -0.48 -21.46
CA HIS A 326 -25.01 -0.45 -20.24
C HIS A 326 -24.51 0.71 -19.36
N ALA A 327 -25.40 1.29 -18.57
CA ALA A 327 -25.03 2.23 -17.52
C ALA A 327 -24.60 1.47 -16.24
N PRO A 328 -23.85 2.10 -15.34
CA PRO A 328 -23.59 1.53 -14.01
C PRO A 328 -24.87 1.25 -13.20
N SER A 329 -25.92 2.03 -13.44
CA SER A 329 -27.26 1.84 -12.83
C SER A 329 -27.97 0.59 -13.31
N ASP A 330 -27.61 0.07 -14.50
CA ASP A 330 -28.25 -1.12 -15.07
C ASP A 330 -27.71 -2.42 -14.46
N VAL A 331 -26.55 -2.37 -13.82
CA VAL A 331 -25.86 -3.56 -13.27
C VAL A 331 -26.72 -4.31 -12.24
N PRO A 332 -27.30 -3.67 -11.21
CA PRO A 332 -28.22 -4.34 -10.30
C PRO A 332 -29.45 -4.93 -10.99
N ASP A 333 -29.95 -4.25 -12.02
CA ASP A 333 -31.13 -4.68 -12.76
C ASP A 333 -30.87 -5.90 -13.63
N LEU A 334 -29.64 -6.09 -14.13
CA LEU A 334 -29.23 -7.32 -14.81
C LEU A 334 -29.30 -8.54 -13.87
N TYR A 335 -28.85 -8.38 -12.62
CA TYR A 335 -28.98 -9.44 -11.61
C TYR A 335 -30.45 -9.75 -11.29
N ARG A 336 -31.27 -8.71 -11.10
CA ARG A 336 -32.72 -8.87 -10.86
C ARG A 336 -33.41 -9.54 -12.05
N LEU A 337 -33.10 -9.13 -13.28
CA LEU A 337 -33.65 -9.74 -14.49
C LEU A 337 -33.35 -11.23 -14.55
N ALA A 338 -32.10 -11.62 -14.31
CA ALA A 338 -31.72 -13.03 -14.27
C ALA A 338 -32.43 -13.80 -13.14
N GLN A 339 -32.59 -13.18 -11.96
CA GLN A 339 -33.35 -13.78 -10.86
C GLN A 339 -34.83 -13.95 -11.19
N MET A 340 -35.48 -12.94 -11.79
CA MET A 340 -36.89 -12.97 -12.17
C MET A 340 -37.20 -14.08 -13.18
N ARG A 341 -36.21 -14.44 -14.02
CA ARG A 341 -36.33 -15.53 -15.00
C ARG A 341 -35.93 -16.91 -14.44
N GLY A 342 -35.62 -17.02 -13.15
CA GLY A 342 -35.15 -18.27 -12.55
C GLY A 342 -33.77 -18.71 -13.06
N GLY A 343 -32.92 -17.74 -13.43
CA GLY A 343 -31.59 -17.96 -13.97
C GLY A 343 -30.53 -18.30 -12.92
N VAL A 344 -29.27 -18.25 -13.34
CA VAL A 344 -28.09 -18.51 -12.52
C VAL A 344 -26.97 -17.55 -12.90
N PHE A 345 -26.20 -17.06 -11.93
CA PHE A 345 -24.97 -16.32 -12.21
C PHE A 345 -23.78 -17.27 -12.24
N ILE A 346 -22.95 -17.19 -13.28
CA ILE A 346 -21.74 -18.00 -13.40
C ILE A 346 -20.48 -17.14 -13.49
N ASN A 347 -19.46 -17.51 -12.69
CA ASN A 347 -18.10 -17.00 -12.80
C ASN A 347 -17.14 -18.16 -13.12
N PRO A 348 -16.84 -18.40 -14.41
CA PRO A 348 -16.01 -19.52 -14.85
C PRO A 348 -14.50 -19.20 -14.82
N ALA A 349 -14.08 -18.10 -14.16
CA ALA A 349 -12.70 -17.63 -14.20
C ALA A 349 -11.70 -18.68 -13.72
N LEU A 350 -10.49 -18.66 -14.29
CA LEU A 350 -9.41 -19.56 -13.86
C LEU A 350 -9.00 -19.30 -12.39
N THR A 351 -9.16 -18.05 -11.94
CA THR A 351 -8.96 -17.63 -10.55
C THR A 351 -9.88 -16.45 -10.26
N GLU A 352 -10.55 -16.45 -9.11
CA GLU A 352 -11.38 -15.33 -8.65
C GLU A 352 -10.95 -14.91 -7.23
N PRO A 353 -9.99 -13.97 -7.08
CA PRO A 353 -9.37 -13.66 -5.79
C PRO A 353 -10.34 -13.34 -4.65
N PHE A 354 -11.50 -12.77 -4.97
CA PHE A 354 -12.56 -12.54 -3.99
C PHE A 354 -13.96 -12.84 -4.56
N GLY A 355 -14.37 -12.16 -5.63
CA GLY A 355 -15.69 -12.36 -6.24
C GLY A 355 -16.80 -11.44 -5.75
N LEU A 356 -16.60 -10.12 -5.78
CA LEU A 356 -17.68 -9.15 -5.49
C LEU A 356 -18.93 -9.39 -6.35
N THR A 357 -18.77 -9.73 -7.62
CA THR A 357 -19.90 -10.01 -8.54
C THR A 357 -20.73 -11.23 -8.12
N LEU A 358 -20.13 -12.19 -7.38
CA LEU A 358 -20.84 -13.34 -6.81
C LEU A 358 -21.71 -12.91 -5.63
N LEU A 359 -21.20 -12.01 -4.79
CA LEU A 359 -21.94 -11.46 -3.67
C LEU A 359 -23.07 -10.53 -4.13
N GLU A 360 -22.84 -9.74 -5.19
CA GLU A 360 -23.87 -8.89 -5.83
C GLU A 360 -25.00 -9.76 -6.41
N ALA A 361 -24.67 -10.88 -7.08
CA ALA A 361 -25.64 -11.86 -7.55
C ALA A 361 -26.45 -12.46 -6.40
N ALA A 362 -25.75 -12.95 -5.37
CA ALA A 362 -26.37 -13.58 -4.21
C ALA A 362 -27.25 -12.61 -3.40
N ALA A 363 -26.83 -11.36 -3.21
CA ALA A 363 -27.63 -10.30 -2.60
C ALA A 363 -28.92 -10.03 -3.38
N SER A 364 -28.86 -10.14 -4.71
CA SER A 364 -30.01 -9.97 -5.59
C SER A 364 -30.91 -11.23 -5.67
N GLY A 365 -30.59 -12.28 -4.91
CA GLY A 365 -31.33 -13.53 -4.87
C GLY A 365 -31.02 -14.48 -6.03
N LEU A 366 -29.91 -14.29 -6.73
CA LEU A 366 -29.49 -15.14 -7.85
C LEU A 366 -28.49 -16.21 -7.36
N PRO A 367 -28.81 -17.52 -7.45
CA PRO A 367 -27.85 -18.59 -7.16
C PRO A 367 -26.59 -18.51 -8.03
N ILE A 368 -25.48 -19.02 -7.52
CA ILE A 368 -24.17 -18.88 -8.17
C ILE A 368 -23.53 -20.22 -8.54
N VAL A 369 -22.84 -20.23 -9.68
CA VAL A 369 -21.85 -21.24 -10.06
C VAL A 369 -20.51 -20.53 -10.19
N ALA A 370 -19.49 -20.99 -9.48
CA ALA A 370 -18.21 -20.28 -9.46
C ALA A 370 -17.02 -21.22 -9.46
N THR A 371 -15.88 -20.75 -9.96
CA THR A 371 -14.62 -21.48 -9.88
C THR A 371 -14.27 -21.90 -8.45
N ASN A 372 -13.72 -23.10 -8.29
CA ASN A 372 -13.17 -23.60 -7.03
C ASN A 372 -11.79 -22.99 -6.70
N ASP A 373 -11.50 -21.76 -7.12
CA ASP A 373 -10.24 -21.06 -6.82
C ASP A 373 -10.50 -19.61 -6.39
N GLY A 374 -9.94 -19.21 -5.25
CA GLY A 374 -10.11 -17.87 -4.70
C GLY A 374 -11.23 -17.74 -3.67
N GLY A 375 -11.76 -16.52 -3.58
CA GLY A 375 -12.86 -16.18 -2.67
C GLY A 375 -14.19 -16.92 -2.88
N PRO A 376 -14.54 -17.50 -4.05
CA PRO A 376 -15.74 -18.31 -4.17
C PRO A 376 -15.85 -19.44 -3.13
N ARG A 377 -14.72 -20.03 -2.70
CA ARG A 377 -14.70 -21.07 -1.66
C ARG A 377 -15.27 -20.57 -0.33
N ASP A 378 -14.80 -19.40 0.10
CA ASP A 378 -15.27 -18.76 1.34
C ASP A 378 -16.74 -18.32 1.21
N ILE A 379 -17.13 -17.78 0.04
CA ILE A 379 -18.51 -17.34 -0.23
C ILE A 379 -19.48 -18.53 -0.13
N ILE A 380 -19.20 -19.64 -0.83
CA ILE A 380 -20.04 -20.84 -0.82
C ILE A 380 -20.07 -21.47 0.59
N ALA A 381 -18.95 -21.51 1.29
CA ALA A 381 -18.89 -22.06 2.65
C ALA A 381 -19.77 -21.28 3.63
N ASN A 382 -19.79 -19.95 3.52
CA ASN A 382 -20.57 -19.07 4.40
C ASN A 382 -22.03 -18.91 3.98
N CYS A 383 -22.31 -18.84 2.68
CA CYS A 383 -23.64 -18.51 2.16
C CYS A 383 -24.45 -19.72 1.71
N GLN A 384 -23.81 -20.87 1.45
CA GLN A 384 -24.47 -22.10 0.98
C GLN A 384 -25.43 -21.85 -0.19
N ASN A 385 -24.99 -21.07 -1.18
CA ASN A 385 -25.83 -20.45 -2.20
C ASN A 385 -25.53 -20.89 -3.63
N GLY A 386 -24.85 -22.03 -3.79
CA GLY A 386 -24.61 -22.61 -5.09
C GLY A 386 -23.49 -23.64 -5.15
N LEU A 387 -22.79 -23.70 -6.29
CA LEU A 387 -21.85 -24.78 -6.61
C LEU A 387 -20.48 -24.25 -7.05
N LEU A 388 -19.44 -25.01 -6.68
CA LEU A 388 -18.07 -24.79 -7.15
C LEU A 388 -17.77 -25.70 -8.35
N ILE A 389 -17.06 -25.19 -9.35
CA ILE A 389 -16.64 -25.93 -10.56
C ILE A 389 -15.13 -25.88 -10.76
N ASP A 390 -14.60 -26.85 -11.50
CA ASP A 390 -13.26 -26.73 -12.06
C ASP A 390 -13.37 -25.97 -13.40
N PRO A 391 -12.81 -24.76 -13.52
CA PRO A 391 -12.95 -23.95 -14.74
C PRO A 391 -12.25 -24.57 -15.97
N LEU A 392 -11.43 -25.62 -15.78
CA LEU A 392 -10.77 -26.36 -16.84
C LEU A 392 -11.53 -27.63 -17.27
N ASP A 393 -12.60 -28.00 -16.54
CA ASP A 393 -13.43 -29.15 -16.83
C ASP A 393 -14.83 -28.71 -17.29
N ASP A 394 -15.02 -28.72 -18.61
CA ASP A 394 -16.25 -28.35 -19.29
C ASP A 394 -17.48 -29.16 -18.80
N GLU A 395 -17.30 -30.42 -18.41
CA GLU A 395 -18.38 -31.27 -17.89
C GLU A 395 -18.86 -30.80 -16.52
N THR A 396 -17.95 -30.34 -15.66
CA THR A 396 -18.33 -29.81 -14.33
C THR A 396 -19.15 -28.53 -14.46
N ILE A 397 -18.80 -27.68 -15.42
CA ILE A 397 -19.57 -26.46 -15.74
C ILE A 397 -20.97 -26.84 -16.23
N ALA A 398 -21.06 -27.75 -17.21
CA ALA A 398 -22.33 -28.18 -17.77
C ALA A 398 -23.25 -28.79 -16.71
N HIS A 399 -22.73 -29.70 -15.89
CA HIS A 399 -23.48 -30.39 -14.85
C HIS A 399 -23.99 -29.42 -13.78
N ALA A 400 -23.16 -28.48 -13.31
CA ALA A 400 -23.56 -27.49 -12.33
C ALA A 400 -24.68 -26.57 -12.85
N LEU A 401 -24.56 -26.11 -14.10
CA LEU A 401 -25.59 -25.27 -14.74
C LEU A 401 -26.90 -26.03 -14.95
N LEU A 402 -26.86 -27.29 -15.42
CA LEU A 402 -28.06 -28.10 -15.58
C LEU A 402 -28.76 -28.31 -14.24
N ARG A 403 -28.00 -28.62 -13.19
CA ARG A 403 -28.57 -28.81 -11.84
C ARG A 403 -29.30 -27.56 -11.35
N MET A 404 -28.68 -26.39 -11.51
CA MET A 404 -29.29 -25.09 -11.18
C MET A 404 -30.61 -24.84 -11.92
N LEU A 405 -30.70 -25.27 -13.18
CA LEU A 405 -31.86 -25.04 -14.04
C LEU A 405 -32.97 -26.10 -13.90
N THR A 406 -32.67 -27.26 -13.30
CA THR A 406 -33.59 -28.41 -13.27
C THR A 406 -34.08 -28.79 -11.87
N GLU A 407 -33.48 -28.24 -10.82
CA GLU A 407 -33.87 -28.49 -9.42
C GLU A 407 -34.50 -27.23 -8.78
N PRO A 408 -35.80 -26.92 -9.04
CA PRO A 408 -36.40 -25.66 -8.62
C PRO A 408 -36.47 -25.45 -7.11
N GLU A 409 -36.64 -26.52 -6.32
CA GLU A 409 -36.65 -26.41 -4.86
C GLU A 409 -35.26 -26.11 -4.31
N GLN A 410 -34.22 -26.74 -4.87
CA GLN A 410 -32.83 -26.46 -4.52
C GLN A 410 -32.43 -25.03 -4.93
N TRP A 411 -32.90 -24.57 -6.09
CA TRP A 411 -32.69 -23.20 -6.56
C TRP A 411 -33.25 -22.16 -5.58
N LYS A 412 -34.49 -22.38 -5.08
CA LYS A 412 -35.11 -21.50 -4.07
C LYS A 412 -34.30 -21.46 -2.78
N GLU A 413 -33.83 -22.63 -2.32
CA GLU A 413 -32.98 -22.73 -1.14
C GLU A 413 -31.68 -21.94 -1.34
N TRP A 414 -30.97 -22.13 -2.46
CA TRP A 414 -29.75 -21.37 -2.75
C TRP A 414 -30.00 -19.87 -2.87
N SER A 415 -31.11 -19.45 -3.47
CA SER A 415 -31.51 -18.05 -3.57
C SER A 415 -31.71 -17.42 -2.19
N GLN A 416 -32.43 -18.11 -1.30
CA GLN A 416 -32.71 -17.63 0.06
C GLN A 416 -31.45 -17.63 0.95
N SER A 417 -30.65 -18.71 0.87
CA SER A 417 -29.39 -18.84 1.61
C SER A 417 -28.37 -17.79 1.15
N GLY A 418 -28.30 -17.50 -0.16
CA GLY A 418 -27.45 -16.43 -0.69
C GLY A 418 -27.78 -15.06 -0.12
N GLN A 419 -29.04 -14.67 -0.12
CA GLN A 419 -29.48 -13.39 0.45
C GLN A 419 -29.15 -13.30 1.96
N THR A 420 -29.47 -14.37 2.69
CA THR A 420 -29.26 -14.44 4.14
C THR A 420 -27.77 -14.41 4.49
N GLY A 421 -26.97 -15.23 3.83
CA GLY A 421 -25.53 -15.35 4.04
C GLY A 421 -24.79 -14.05 3.69
N VAL A 422 -25.13 -13.40 2.57
CA VAL A 422 -24.55 -12.09 2.23
C VAL A 422 -24.91 -11.03 3.28
N ALA A 423 -26.18 -10.94 3.69
CA ALA A 423 -26.59 -9.99 4.71
C ALA A 423 -25.89 -10.23 6.07
N GLN A 424 -25.57 -11.47 6.39
CA GLN A 424 -24.90 -11.87 7.64
C GLN A 424 -23.38 -11.66 7.61
N HIS A 425 -22.73 -11.89 6.47
CA HIS A 425 -21.26 -11.99 6.40
C HIS A 425 -20.58 -10.93 5.52
N TYR A 426 -21.27 -10.43 4.49
CA TYR A 426 -20.66 -9.69 3.39
C TYR A 426 -21.35 -8.34 3.15
N THR A 427 -21.64 -7.60 4.23
CA THR A 427 -22.08 -6.20 4.16
C THR A 427 -21.02 -5.27 4.74
N TRP A 428 -20.99 -4.02 4.29
CA TRP A 428 -20.03 -3.04 4.83
C TRP A 428 -20.24 -2.82 6.32
N LYS A 429 -21.51 -2.86 6.77
CA LYS A 429 -21.84 -2.80 8.19
C LYS A 429 -21.18 -3.95 8.97
N LYS A 430 -21.29 -5.18 8.48
CA LYS A 430 -20.66 -6.36 9.12
C LYS A 430 -19.13 -6.29 9.08
N HIS A 431 -18.57 -5.80 7.97
CA HIS A 431 -17.15 -5.52 7.87
C HIS A 431 -16.69 -4.57 8.98
N VAL A 432 -17.35 -3.40 9.11
CA VAL A 432 -17.01 -2.39 10.11
C VAL A 432 -17.25 -2.89 11.54
N GLU A 433 -18.33 -3.64 11.80
CA GLU A 433 -18.58 -4.24 13.12
C GLU A 433 -17.44 -5.19 13.53
N ARG A 434 -16.98 -6.09 12.63
CA ARG A 434 -15.83 -6.97 12.89
C ARG A 434 -14.55 -6.15 13.06
N TYR A 435 -14.28 -5.23 12.13
CA TYR A 435 -13.10 -4.36 12.16
C TYR A 435 -12.99 -3.59 13.48
N MET A 436 -14.07 -2.95 13.92
CA MET A 436 -14.09 -2.16 15.15
C MET A 436 -13.95 -3.03 16.40
N ARG A 437 -14.49 -4.25 16.40
CA ARG A 437 -14.28 -5.19 17.51
C ARG A 437 -12.79 -5.52 17.65
N ASP A 438 -12.15 -5.91 16.56
CA ASP A 438 -10.74 -6.33 16.57
C ASP A 438 -9.82 -5.14 16.85
N LEU A 439 -10.19 -3.95 16.36
CA LEU A 439 -9.49 -2.71 16.65
C LEU A 439 -9.59 -2.28 18.12
N THR A 440 -10.74 -2.51 18.76
CA THR A 440 -10.94 -2.15 20.18
C THR A 440 -9.97 -2.91 21.06
N ASP A 441 -9.81 -4.22 20.84
CA ASP A 441 -8.84 -5.05 21.57
C ASP A 441 -7.40 -4.53 21.40
N ILE A 442 -7.03 -4.17 20.16
CA ILE A 442 -5.71 -3.59 19.86
C ILE A 442 -5.51 -2.26 20.59
N LEU A 443 -6.50 -1.38 20.57
CA LEU A 443 -6.41 -0.05 21.17
C LEU A 443 -6.35 -0.09 22.70
N GLU A 444 -7.07 -1.02 23.34
CA GLU A 444 -7.02 -1.22 24.78
C GLU A 444 -5.63 -1.64 25.28
N HIS A 445 -4.87 -2.35 24.46
CA HIS A 445 -3.51 -2.81 24.76
C HIS A 445 -2.40 -1.91 24.18
N SER A 446 -2.76 -0.89 23.40
CA SER A 446 -1.82 0.02 22.76
C SER A 446 -1.46 1.19 23.68
N VAL A 447 -0.17 1.50 23.79
CA VAL A 447 0.30 2.69 24.50
C VAL A 447 -0.06 3.93 23.67
N ARG A 448 -0.71 4.93 24.29
CA ARG A 448 -0.99 6.21 23.62
C ARG A 448 0.32 6.85 23.15
N PRO A 449 0.37 7.42 21.93
CA PRO A 449 1.53 8.13 21.43
C PRO A 449 2.00 9.23 22.38
N ALA A 450 3.27 9.22 22.81
CA ALA A 450 3.85 10.32 23.57
C ALA A 450 3.83 11.66 22.80
N LEU A 451 3.74 11.60 21.46
CA LEU A 451 3.60 12.78 20.59
C LEU A 451 2.19 13.37 20.57
N ALA A 452 1.18 12.64 21.07
CA ALA A 452 -0.20 13.15 21.20
C ALA A 452 -0.29 14.22 22.31
N ASP A 453 0.53 14.08 23.34
CA ASP A 453 0.61 15.04 24.44
C ASP A 453 1.43 16.26 24.00
N ARG A 454 0.74 17.32 23.54
CA ARG A 454 1.40 18.58 23.15
C ARG A 454 2.12 19.21 24.37
N PRO A 455 3.46 19.30 24.42
CA PRO A 455 4.10 20.08 25.46
C PRO A 455 3.76 21.57 25.28
N LYS A 456 3.35 22.23 26.37
CA LYS A 456 2.87 23.64 26.38
C LYS A 456 3.95 24.69 26.10
N VAL A 457 5.22 24.30 26.04
CA VAL A 457 6.34 25.21 25.78
C VAL A 457 7.35 24.51 24.88
N ARG A 458 7.69 25.13 23.75
CA ARG A 458 8.87 24.73 22.96
C ARG A 458 9.74 25.96 22.78
N ARG A 459 11.02 25.85 23.16
CA ARG A 459 12.05 26.77 22.64
C ARG A 459 12.07 26.53 21.14
N ILE A 460 11.58 27.50 20.37
CA ILE A 460 11.86 27.56 18.94
C ILE A 460 13.39 27.63 18.83
N PRO A 461 14.04 26.83 17.97
CA PRO A 461 15.45 27.02 17.68
C PRO A 461 15.71 28.50 17.33
N SER A 462 16.83 29.08 17.75
CA SER A 462 17.17 30.48 17.41
C SER A 462 17.50 30.67 15.93
N PHE A 463 17.66 29.57 15.20
CA PHE A 463 17.98 29.50 13.78
C PHE A 463 16.75 29.20 12.93
N ASP A 464 16.76 29.65 11.67
CA ASP A 464 15.71 29.41 10.68
C ASP A 464 16.08 28.33 9.64
N ARG A 465 17.35 27.89 9.66
CA ARG A 465 17.93 26.84 8.82
C ARG A 465 18.78 25.89 9.64
N LEU A 466 18.93 24.65 9.19
CA LEU A 466 19.71 23.62 9.87
C LEU A 466 20.55 22.83 8.86
N ILE A 467 21.84 22.69 9.13
CA ILE A 467 22.73 21.78 8.39
C ILE A 467 23.01 20.58 9.27
N ILE A 468 22.71 19.38 8.80
CA ILE A 468 23.01 18.11 9.47
C ILE A 468 23.98 17.32 8.59
N THR A 469 25.05 16.80 9.17
CA THR A 469 26.06 16.06 8.41
C THR A 469 26.51 14.84 9.18
N ASP A 470 26.88 13.78 8.46
CA ASP A 470 27.76 12.76 9.03
C ASP A 470 29.16 13.33 9.30
N LEU A 471 29.92 12.66 10.16
CA LEU A 471 31.29 13.04 10.51
C LEU A 471 32.31 12.35 9.60
N ASP A 472 32.28 11.02 9.54
CA ASP A 472 33.36 10.19 9.01
C ASP A 472 33.30 10.20 7.49
N ASN A 473 34.38 10.56 6.80
CA ASN A 473 34.45 10.68 5.34
C ASN A 473 33.47 11.70 4.72
N THR A 474 32.45 12.18 5.43
CA THR A 474 31.61 13.31 4.99
C THR A 474 32.24 14.65 5.36
N LEU A 475 32.75 14.83 6.59
CA LEU A 475 33.49 16.03 6.99
C LEU A 475 35.01 15.84 6.98
N THR A 476 35.48 14.62 7.27
CA THR A 476 36.91 14.30 7.41
C THR A 476 37.51 13.86 6.07
N GLY A 477 38.80 14.20 5.84
CA GLY A 477 39.53 13.84 4.61
C GLY A 477 40.06 15.04 3.82
N ASP A 478 39.49 16.23 4.03
CA ASP A 478 39.96 17.49 3.46
C ASP A 478 40.01 18.62 4.51
N PRO A 479 41.18 18.86 5.13
CA PRO A 479 41.32 19.88 6.17
C PRO A 479 41.02 21.31 5.70
N GLU A 480 41.31 21.64 4.44
CA GLU A 480 41.07 22.98 3.90
C GLU A 480 39.57 23.24 3.74
N GLY A 481 38.85 22.31 3.10
CA GLY A 481 37.40 22.39 2.94
C GLY A 481 36.67 22.36 4.29
N LEU A 482 37.16 21.59 5.26
CA LEU A 482 36.61 21.58 6.61
C LEU A 482 36.73 22.95 7.30
N GLN A 483 37.89 23.61 7.19
CA GLN A 483 38.06 24.94 7.77
C GLN A 483 37.16 25.98 7.09
N GLU A 484 37.00 25.92 5.76
CA GLU A 484 36.06 26.76 5.04
C GLU A 484 34.62 26.55 5.51
N PHE A 485 34.19 25.30 5.64
CA PHE A 485 32.87 24.94 6.16
C PHE A 485 32.65 25.47 7.59
N ILE A 486 33.64 25.36 8.47
CA ILE A 486 33.59 25.92 9.83
C ILE A 486 33.43 27.45 9.80
N GLN A 487 34.10 28.14 8.88
CA GLN A 487 33.94 29.60 8.73
C GLN A 487 32.55 29.97 8.24
N ILE A 488 31.95 29.18 7.34
CA ILE A 488 30.56 29.36 6.90
C ILE A 488 29.61 29.25 8.10
N LEU A 489 29.74 28.21 8.93
CA LEU A 489 28.90 28.04 10.13
C LEU A 489 29.06 29.21 11.11
N LYS A 490 30.29 29.67 11.36
CA LYS A 490 30.57 30.76 12.30
C LYS A 490 30.09 32.13 11.81
N SER A 491 30.00 32.33 10.50
CA SER A 491 29.57 33.60 9.89
C SER A 491 28.04 33.75 9.77
N HIS A 492 27.28 32.68 10.01
CA HIS A 492 25.82 32.66 9.84
C HIS A 492 25.11 32.22 11.13
N GLU A 493 24.84 33.17 12.03
CA GLU A 493 24.16 32.91 13.31
C GLU A 493 22.72 32.37 13.16
N ASN A 494 22.10 32.54 11.99
CA ASN A 494 20.77 32.03 11.68
C ASN A 494 20.75 30.56 11.23
N ILE A 495 21.92 29.90 11.13
CA ILE A 495 22.05 28.50 10.71
C ILE A 495 22.46 27.65 11.91
N GLY A 496 21.63 26.69 12.27
CA GLY A 496 21.95 25.66 13.26
C GLY A 496 22.87 24.59 12.68
N PHE A 497 23.68 23.98 13.53
CA PHE A 497 24.56 22.87 13.16
C PHE A 497 24.14 21.57 13.84
N GLY A 498 23.96 20.52 13.05
CA GLY A 498 23.61 19.19 13.48
C GLY A 498 24.63 18.16 13.01
N VAL A 499 24.78 17.09 13.80
CA VAL A 499 25.59 15.92 13.45
C VAL A 499 24.72 14.68 13.50
N ALA A 500 24.82 13.80 12.50
CA ALA A 500 24.15 12.50 12.49
C ALA A 500 25.16 11.41 12.15
N THR A 501 25.51 10.53 13.10
CA THR A 501 26.63 9.60 12.95
C THR A 501 26.35 8.20 13.52
N GLY A 502 27.05 7.21 12.98
CA GLY A 502 27.10 5.84 13.52
C GLY A 502 27.86 5.74 14.85
N ARG A 503 28.69 6.73 15.20
CA ARG A 503 29.49 6.76 16.43
C ARG A 503 28.62 6.86 17.69
N ARG A 504 29.18 6.38 18.81
CA ARG A 504 28.66 6.69 20.14
C ARG A 504 28.92 8.16 20.48
N LEU A 505 28.10 8.70 21.39
CA LEU A 505 28.15 10.10 21.77
C LEU A 505 29.53 10.57 22.27
N ASP A 506 30.18 9.79 23.13
CA ASP A 506 31.51 10.09 23.66
C ASP A 506 32.55 10.23 22.55
N SER A 507 32.64 9.23 21.67
CA SER A 507 33.56 9.25 20.53
C SER A 507 33.24 10.35 19.51
N ALA A 508 31.95 10.65 19.29
CA ALA A 508 31.54 11.71 18.39
C ALA A 508 31.96 13.09 18.93
N LEU A 509 31.82 13.33 20.23
CA LEU A 509 32.20 14.59 20.87
C LEU A 509 33.72 14.80 20.87
N GLU A 510 34.50 13.74 21.11
CA GLU A 510 35.96 13.77 20.99
C GLU A 510 36.38 14.19 19.57
N LEU A 511 35.80 13.56 18.54
CA LEU A 511 36.10 13.92 17.15
C LEU A 511 35.67 15.35 16.81
N ILE A 512 34.51 15.81 17.29
CA ILE A 512 34.06 17.19 17.08
C ILE A 512 35.06 18.19 17.66
N GLU A 513 35.59 17.91 18.85
CA GLU A 513 36.61 18.74 19.51
C GLU A 513 37.94 18.71 18.72
N GLU A 514 38.40 17.53 18.31
CA GLU A 514 39.62 17.35 17.51
C GLU A 514 39.56 18.11 16.16
N LEU A 515 38.38 18.12 15.52
CA LEU A 515 38.16 18.81 14.26
C LEU A 515 37.95 20.33 14.40
N GLY A 516 37.82 20.85 15.63
CA GLY A 516 37.56 22.26 15.89
C GLY A 516 36.18 22.75 15.40
N LEU A 517 35.22 21.84 15.27
CA LEU A 517 33.86 22.12 14.85
C LEU A 517 33.11 22.95 15.93
N PRO A 518 32.15 23.80 15.53
CA PRO A 518 31.26 24.42 16.51
C PRO A 518 30.46 23.33 17.22
N LYS A 519 30.07 23.61 18.47
CA LYS A 519 29.24 22.69 19.23
C LYS A 519 27.90 22.49 18.51
N PRO A 520 27.48 21.24 18.21
CA PRO A 520 26.20 21.01 17.54
C PRO A 520 25.00 21.39 18.39
N ASP A 521 23.97 21.95 17.75
CA ASP A 521 22.63 22.16 18.28
C ASP A 521 21.84 20.85 18.37
N LEU A 522 22.14 19.92 17.47
CA LEU A 522 21.59 18.57 17.38
C LEU A 522 22.72 17.56 17.21
N ILE A 523 22.68 16.46 17.97
CA ILE A 523 23.54 15.32 17.71
C ILE A 523 22.70 14.04 17.76
N ASP A 524 22.69 13.35 16.63
CA ASP A 524 22.10 12.03 16.42
C ASP A 524 23.24 11.01 16.35
N THR A 525 23.24 10.06 17.26
CA THR A 525 24.34 9.10 17.49
C THR A 525 23.81 7.68 17.49
N ASP A 526 24.72 6.71 17.43
CA ASP A 526 24.40 5.29 17.37
C ASP A 526 23.42 4.96 16.23
N ALA A 527 23.71 5.49 15.05
CA ALA A 527 22.96 5.22 13.82
C ALA A 527 21.46 5.55 13.97
N GLY A 528 21.13 6.71 14.55
CA GLY A 528 19.74 7.16 14.67
C GLY A 528 19.01 6.72 15.93
N THR A 529 19.71 6.16 16.92
CA THR A 529 19.08 5.60 18.13
C THR A 529 19.22 6.49 19.36
N GLN A 530 20.07 7.52 19.29
CA GLN A 530 20.30 8.45 20.40
C GLN A 530 20.31 9.90 19.93
N LEU A 531 19.29 10.65 20.34
CA LEU A 531 19.17 12.09 20.05
C LEU A 531 19.55 12.92 21.27
N HIS A 532 20.38 13.93 21.07
CA HIS A 532 20.68 14.97 22.06
C HIS A 532 20.60 16.35 21.42
N TYR A 533 20.13 17.35 22.16
CA TYR A 533 20.00 18.70 21.63
C TYR A 533 20.15 19.80 22.68
N GLY A 534 20.38 21.02 22.19
CA GLY A 534 20.53 22.24 22.98
C GLY A 534 21.89 22.37 23.66
N GLU A 535 22.12 23.50 24.35
CA GLU A 535 23.44 23.85 24.93
C GLU A 535 24.05 22.79 25.85
N LYS A 536 23.24 21.98 26.52
CA LYS A 536 23.69 20.93 27.43
C LYS A 536 23.72 19.53 26.79
N LEU A 537 23.40 19.42 25.50
CA LEU A 537 23.20 18.14 24.79
C LEU A 537 22.29 17.21 25.59
N THR A 538 21.09 17.71 25.89
CA THR A 538 20.13 16.96 26.72
C THR A 538 19.57 15.79 25.92
N PRO A 539 19.58 14.54 26.45
CA PRO A 539 19.05 13.37 25.75
C PRO A 539 17.54 13.47 25.55
N ASP A 540 17.07 13.09 24.36
CA ASP A 540 15.64 12.94 24.06
C ASP A 540 15.11 11.62 24.63
N ARG A 541 14.67 11.67 25.90
CA ARG A 541 14.07 10.51 26.56
C ARG A 541 12.77 10.04 25.92
N THR A 542 12.04 10.94 25.23
CA THR A 542 10.82 10.56 24.51
C THR A 542 11.19 9.64 23.35
N TRP A 543 12.22 10.00 22.56
CA TRP A 543 12.76 9.18 21.48
C TRP A 543 13.24 7.80 21.98
N GLN A 544 14.05 7.77 23.03
CA GLN A 544 14.56 6.50 23.59
C GLN A 544 13.45 5.55 24.04
N ALA A 545 12.43 6.07 24.73
CA ALA A 545 11.28 5.27 25.15
C ALA A 545 10.47 4.72 23.96
N GLN A 546 10.43 5.50 22.88
CA GLN A 546 9.65 5.24 21.68
C GLN A 546 10.25 4.16 20.79
N ILE A 547 11.57 4.21 20.58
CA ILE A 547 12.27 3.25 19.71
C ILE A 547 12.39 1.87 20.33
N GLY A 548 12.34 1.73 21.65
CA GLY A 548 12.43 0.44 22.34
C GLY A 548 11.24 -0.51 22.11
N TYR A 549 10.21 -0.08 21.39
CA TYR A 549 9.07 -0.92 21.03
C TYR A 549 9.50 -2.18 20.27
N ALA A 550 9.12 -3.35 20.81
CA ALA A 550 9.44 -4.67 20.25
C ALA A 550 10.94 -4.97 20.07
N TRP A 551 11.82 -4.17 20.68
CA TRP A 551 13.27 -4.38 20.62
C TRP A 551 13.68 -5.60 21.46
N LYS A 552 14.30 -6.59 20.80
CA LYS A 552 14.64 -7.89 21.39
C LYS A 552 16.11 -8.25 21.14
N PRO A 553 17.06 -7.55 21.76
CA PRO A 553 18.48 -7.68 21.45
C PRO A 553 19.01 -9.10 21.71
N LYS A 554 18.53 -9.78 22.76
CA LYS A 554 18.93 -11.16 23.06
C LYS A 554 18.50 -12.17 21.98
N GLU A 555 17.31 -12.00 21.41
CA GLU A 555 16.81 -12.87 20.34
C GLU A 555 17.57 -12.60 19.03
N ILE A 556 17.86 -11.33 18.72
CA ILE A 556 18.71 -10.92 17.59
C ILE A 556 20.08 -11.59 17.67
N ARG A 557 20.76 -11.45 18.82
CA ARG A 557 22.06 -12.08 19.11
C ARG A 557 22.01 -13.59 18.93
N ALA A 558 20.98 -14.25 19.45
CA ALA A 558 20.83 -15.70 19.36
C ALA A 558 20.74 -16.23 17.91
N ILE A 559 20.32 -15.38 16.96
CA ILE A 559 20.26 -15.67 15.53
C ILE A 559 21.58 -15.30 14.83
N LEU A 560 22.07 -14.07 15.05
CA LEU A 560 23.17 -13.49 14.28
C LEU A 560 24.56 -13.92 14.74
N ASP A 561 24.75 -14.18 16.04
CA ASP A 561 26.05 -14.62 16.59
C ASP A 561 26.53 -15.95 16.01
N LYS A 562 25.60 -16.73 15.44
CA LYS A 562 25.86 -18.05 14.86
C LYS A 562 26.12 -18.00 13.36
N GLN A 563 25.98 -16.83 12.73
CA GLN A 563 26.16 -16.70 11.29
C GLN A 563 27.66 -16.70 10.93
N PRO A 564 28.05 -17.36 9.83
CA PRO A 564 29.44 -17.36 9.38
C PRO A 564 29.87 -15.93 9.04
N GLY A 565 31.12 -15.57 9.38
CA GLY A 565 31.68 -14.27 9.04
C GLY A 565 31.16 -13.09 9.87
N PHE A 566 30.38 -13.31 10.94
CA PHE A 566 29.93 -12.27 11.85
C PHE A 566 30.85 -12.17 13.07
N TYR A 567 31.38 -10.98 13.34
CA TYR A 567 32.24 -10.70 14.48
C TYR A 567 31.65 -9.56 15.30
N LEU A 568 31.29 -9.83 16.55
CA LEU A 568 30.75 -8.79 17.42
C LEU A 568 31.83 -7.72 17.68
N GLN A 569 31.50 -6.46 17.46
CA GLN A 569 32.40 -5.35 17.81
C GLN A 569 32.56 -5.20 19.33
N LYS A 570 33.64 -4.55 19.75
CA LYS A 570 33.96 -4.32 21.18
C LYS A 570 32.80 -3.64 21.93
N PRO A 571 32.70 -3.79 23.27
CA PRO A 571 31.65 -3.17 24.08
C PRO A 571 31.51 -1.65 23.86
N GLU A 572 32.62 -0.98 23.54
CA GLU A 572 32.69 0.45 23.23
C GLU A 572 31.92 0.87 21.98
N HIS A 573 31.51 -0.06 21.11
CA HIS A 573 30.69 0.21 19.92
C HIS A 573 29.23 -0.24 20.07
N GLN A 574 28.89 -0.88 21.19
CA GLN A 574 27.53 -1.35 21.47
C GLN A 574 26.73 -0.28 22.23
N SER A 575 25.41 -0.28 22.07
CA SER A 575 24.51 0.53 22.89
C SER A 575 23.21 -0.22 23.21
N ASP A 576 22.36 0.36 24.06
CA ASP A 576 21.08 -0.26 24.45
C ASP A 576 20.18 -0.58 23.24
N PHE A 577 20.29 0.23 22.19
CA PHE A 577 19.48 0.15 20.97
C PHE A 577 20.31 -0.08 19.70
N LYS A 578 21.59 -0.49 19.81
CA LYS A 578 22.43 -0.81 18.66
C LYS A 578 23.31 -2.02 18.94
N ILE A 579 23.20 -3.03 18.06
CA ILE A 579 24.10 -4.17 18.06
C ILE A 579 24.98 -4.08 16.82
N SER A 580 26.28 -3.93 17.00
CA SER A 580 27.24 -3.70 15.91
C SER A 580 28.13 -4.91 15.67
N TYR A 581 28.18 -5.37 14.43
CA TYR A 581 29.08 -6.43 13.94
C TYR A 581 30.06 -5.85 12.93
N GLU A 582 31.24 -6.46 12.87
CA GLU A 582 32.10 -6.45 11.69
C GLU A 582 31.81 -7.75 10.91
N ILE A 583 31.65 -7.64 9.59
CA ILE A 583 31.33 -8.79 8.74
C ILE A 583 32.42 -9.06 7.69
N ASP A 584 32.78 -10.34 7.55
CA ASP A 584 33.59 -10.81 6.41
C ASP A 584 32.66 -11.04 5.22
N ALA A 585 32.63 -10.09 4.28
CA ALA A 585 31.75 -10.12 3.11
C ALA A 585 31.88 -11.38 2.23
N LYS A 586 32.99 -12.14 2.34
CA LYS A 586 33.17 -13.40 1.59
C LYS A 586 32.49 -14.59 2.26
N LYS A 587 32.22 -14.52 3.56
CA LYS A 587 31.63 -15.60 4.37
C LYS A 587 30.22 -15.28 4.85
N ALA A 588 29.95 -14.00 5.08
CA ALA A 588 28.69 -13.53 5.62
C ALA A 588 27.52 -13.78 4.65
N PRO A 589 26.34 -14.15 5.15
CA PRO A 589 25.12 -14.07 4.35
C PRO A 589 24.92 -12.66 3.79
N SER A 590 24.27 -12.56 2.63
CA SER A 590 23.97 -11.25 2.02
C SER A 590 23.01 -10.43 2.90
N HIS A 591 23.01 -9.11 2.74
CA HIS A 591 22.09 -8.20 3.46
C HIS A 591 20.62 -8.64 3.35
N ALA A 592 20.20 -9.10 2.18
CA ALA A 592 18.86 -9.66 1.96
C ALA A 592 18.61 -10.94 2.77
N GLN A 593 19.59 -11.85 2.84
CA GLN A 593 19.49 -13.08 3.64
C GLN A 593 19.43 -12.77 5.14
N ILE A 594 20.18 -11.78 5.62
CA ILE A 594 20.17 -11.36 7.03
C ILE A 594 18.79 -10.82 7.41
N ARG A 595 18.22 -9.92 6.60
CA ARG A 595 16.85 -9.43 6.81
C ARG A 595 15.83 -10.58 6.80
N LYS A 596 15.97 -11.52 5.86
CA LYS A 596 15.10 -12.70 5.77
C LYS A 596 15.16 -13.56 7.04
N LEU A 597 16.35 -13.82 7.59
CA LEU A 597 16.51 -14.58 8.84
C LEU A 597 15.77 -13.92 10.01
N LEU A 598 15.92 -12.60 10.17
CA LEU A 598 15.24 -11.85 11.23
C LEU A 598 13.71 -11.83 11.01
N ARG A 599 13.25 -11.60 9.78
CA ARG A 599 11.81 -11.58 9.42
C ARG A 599 11.13 -12.92 9.66
N ALA A 600 11.76 -14.02 9.23
CA ALA A 600 11.26 -15.37 9.43
C ALA A 600 11.18 -15.76 10.92
N ALA A 601 12.04 -15.18 11.75
CA ALA A 601 11.99 -15.32 13.21
C ALA A 601 10.96 -14.38 13.88
N GLY A 602 10.22 -13.57 13.12
CA GLY A 602 9.27 -12.59 13.65
C GLY A 602 9.92 -11.42 14.38
N ILE A 603 11.24 -11.21 14.18
CA ILE A 603 11.99 -10.12 14.81
C ILE A 603 11.71 -8.81 14.06
N ARG A 604 11.38 -7.76 14.83
CA ARG A 604 11.18 -6.40 14.35
C ARG A 604 12.45 -5.59 14.57
N ALA A 605 13.31 -5.54 13.56
CA ALA A 605 14.60 -4.85 13.65
C ALA A 605 15.05 -4.39 12.26
N LYS A 606 15.77 -3.27 12.24
CA LYS A 606 16.38 -2.75 11.03
C LYS A 606 17.84 -3.15 10.97
N VAL A 607 18.30 -3.53 9.78
CA VAL A 607 19.69 -3.90 9.48
C VAL A 607 20.29 -2.82 8.60
N VAL A 608 21.31 -2.15 9.11
CA VAL A 608 22.06 -1.09 8.43
C VAL A 608 23.45 -1.65 8.09
N LEU A 609 23.85 -1.54 6.83
CA LEU A 609 25.17 -1.91 6.35
C LEU A 609 25.88 -0.63 5.91
N SER A 610 27.09 -0.42 6.43
CA SER A 610 27.94 0.73 6.08
C SER A 610 29.33 0.25 5.66
N LEU A 611 29.86 0.88 4.61
CA LEU A 611 31.19 0.63 4.06
C LEU A 611 31.44 -0.86 3.73
N GLY A 612 30.38 -1.59 3.37
CA GLY A 612 30.43 -3.02 3.05
C GLY A 612 30.87 -3.99 4.16
N MET A 613 31.21 -3.51 5.37
CA MET A 613 31.77 -4.36 6.44
C MET A 613 31.20 -4.10 7.83
N TYR A 614 30.57 -2.95 8.09
CA TYR A 614 29.97 -2.64 9.38
C TYR A 614 28.47 -2.89 9.32
N LEU A 615 27.99 -3.82 10.14
CA LEU A 615 26.58 -4.17 10.21
C LEU A 615 26.00 -3.80 11.55
N ASP A 616 25.09 -2.84 11.55
CA ASP A 616 24.34 -2.41 12.72
C ASP A 616 22.92 -2.98 12.67
N VAL A 617 22.48 -3.55 13.79
CA VAL A 617 21.08 -3.90 14.02
C VAL A 617 20.50 -2.96 15.05
N ILE A 618 19.43 -2.27 14.66
CA ILE A 618 18.75 -1.25 15.46
C ILE A 618 17.25 -1.52 15.54
N PRO A 619 16.50 -0.92 16.49
CA PRO A 619 15.06 -1.04 16.54
C PRO A 619 14.38 -0.62 15.24
N VAL A 620 13.26 -1.26 14.92
CA VAL A 620 12.46 -0.99 13.72
C VAL A 620 11.94 0.46 13.62
N ARG A 621 11.88 1.16 14.76
CA ARG A 621 11.46 2.56 14.89
C ARG A 621 12.66 3.54 15.02
N GLY A 622 13.89 3.05 14.99
CA GLY A 622 15.10 3.87 14.99
C GLY A 622 15.67 4.04 13.58
N GLY A 623 16.79 4.77 13.48
CA GLY A 623 17.46 5.06 12.21
C GLY A 623 17.37 6.54 11.83
N SER A 624 18.37 6.99 11.06
CA SER A 624 18.52 8.40 10.64
C SER A 624 17.28 8.95 9.90
N GLU A 625 16.55 8.11 9.18
CA GLU A 625 15.31 8.54 8.51
C GLU A 625 14.19 8.91 9.49
N LEU A 626 14.12 8.23 10.64
CA LEU A 626 13.05 8.42 11.61
C LEU A 626 13.45 9.43 12.69
N SER A 627 14.70 9.42 13.12
CA SER A 627 15.24 10.33 14.14
C SER A 627 15.19 11.78 13.67
N ILE A 628 15.63 12.07 12.44
CA ILE A 628 15.58 13.43 11.87
C ILE A 628 14.13 13.90 11.75
N ARG A 629 13.23 13.08 11.18
CA ARG A 629 11.80 13.40 11.10
C ARG A 629 11.15 13.63 12.47
N HIS A 630 11.53 12.84 13.48
CA HIS A 630 11.07 13.03 14.86
C HIS A 630 11.52 14.38 15.42
N VAL A 631 12.78 14.77 15.21
CA VAL A 631 13.28 16.08 15.65
C VAL A 631 12.56 17.22 14.93
N LEU A 632 12.43 17.15 13.61
CA LEU A 632 11.73 18.17 12.82
C LEU A 632 10.26 18.29 13.24
N TRP A 633 9.59 17.16 13.46
CA TRP A 633 8.25 17.15 14.07
C TRP A 633 8.27 17.78 15.46
N LYS A 634 9.21 17.41 16.33
CA LYS A 634 9.30 17.95 17.69
C LYS A 634 9.61 19.44 17.71
N TRP A 635 10.32 19.98 16.74
CA TRP A 635 10.59 21.41 16.66
C TRP A 635 9.52 22.17 15.87
N GLY A 636 8.75 21.47 15.03
CA GLY A 636 7.91 22.13 14.03
C GLY A 636 8.73 22.82 12.96
N PHE A 637 9.91 22.26 12.69
CA PHE A 637 10.88 22.82 11.77
C PHE A 637 10.60 22.29 10.35
N PRO A 638 10.50 23.16 9.34
CA PRO A 638 10.17 22.73 7.99
C PRO A 638 11.35 21.95 7.38
N PRO A 639 11.14 20.72 6.84
CA PRO A 639 12.21 19.92 6.26
C PRO A 639 12.91 20.60 5.07
N GLU A 640 12.20 21.44 4.32
CA GLU A 640 12.76 22.23 3.22
C GLU A 640 13.83 23.27 3.65
N HIS A 641 13.95 23.55 4.96
CA HIS A 641 15.01 24.41 5.52
C HIS A 641 16.17 23.60 6.14
N VAL A 642 16.22 22.30 5.87
CA VAL A 642 17.21 21.39 6.44
C VAL A 642 18.05 20.80 5.31
N LEU A 643 19.34 21.10 5.33
CA LEU A 643 20.32 20.43 4.48
C LEU A 643 20.90 19.24 5.24
N VAL A 644 20.98 18.09 4.58
CA VAL A 644 21.51 16.85 5.13
C VAL A 644 22.62 16.34 4.22
N ALA A 645 23.77 15.98 4.79
CA ALA A 645 24.93 15.49 4.03
C ALA A 645 25.44 14.15 4.57
N GLY A 646 25.81 13.24 3.66
CA GLY A 646 26.35 11.93 4.00
C GLY A 646 27.11 11.27 2.86
N ASP A 647 27.79 10.17 3.18
CA ASP A 647 28.65 9.43 2.26
C ASP A 647 28.35 7.93 2.22
N SER A 648 27.61 7.36 3.18
CA SER A 648 27.42 5.90 3.22
C SER A 648 26.00 5.44 3.59
N GLY A 649 25.78 4.12 3.61
CA GLY A 649 24.46 3.51 3.73
C GLY A 649 23.65 3.86 4.99
N ASN A 650 24.30 4.24 6.10
CA ASN A 650 23.63 4.75 7.32
C ASN A 650 22.98 6.12 7.12
N ASP A 651 23.45 6.90 6.14
CA ASP A 651 22.97 8.26 5.86
C ASP A 651 21.79 8.27 4.89
N ALA A 652 21.62 7.19 4.13
CA ALA A 652 20.58 7.05 3.10
C ALA A 652 19.17 7.39 3.59
N GLY A 653 18.92 7.21 4.89
CA GLY A 653 17.65 7.52 5.53
C GLY A 653 17.36 9.02 5.67
N MET A 654 18.33 9.79 6.19
CA MET A 654 18.16 11.24 6.40
C MET A 654 18.16 12.02 5.08
N LEU A 655 18.83 11.51 4.05
CA LEU A 655 18.93 12.12 2.71
C LEU A 655 17.60 12.14 1.94
N LYS A 656 16.60 11.31 2.33
CA LYS A 656 15.32 11.17 1.61
C LYS A 656 14.22 12.06 2.18
N GLY A 657 13.28 12.42 1.31
CA GLY A 657 12.05 13.14 1.68
C GLY A 657 12.09 14.59 1.20
N ARG A 658 11.68 15.53 2.06
CA ARG A 658 11.63 16.96 1.76
C ARG A 658 12.86 17.74 2.23
N THR A 659 13.80 17.09 2.92
CA THR A 659 15.13 17.63 3.22
C THR A 659 15.92 17.89 1.93
N LEU A 660 16.96 18.72 2.02
CA LEU A 660 17.88 19.01 0.92
C LEU A 660 19.09 18.09 1.05
N GLY A 661 19.06 16.97 0.31
CA GLY A 661 20.09 15.94 0.38
C GLY A 661 21.34 16.28 -0.40
N VAL A 662 22.50 16.02 0.20
CA VAL A 662 23.82 16.11 -0.43
C VAL A 662 24.57 14.81 -0.22
N VAL A 663 24.92 14.14 -1.32
CA VAL A 663 25.82 12.99 -1.33
C VAL A 663 27.19 13.50 -1.78
N VAL A 664 28.20 13.38 -0.92
CA VAL A 664 29.55 13.89 -1.21
C VAL A 664 30.28 13.02 -2.24
N GLY A 665 31.25 13.59 -2.98
CA GLY A 665 31.90 12.94 -4.11
C GLY A 665 32.66 11.64 -3.79
N ASN A 666 33.04 11.43 -2.52
CA ASN A 666 33.69 10.20 -2.03
C ASN A 666 32.71 9.19 -1.39
N HIS A 667 31.43 9.27 -1.71
CA HIS A 667 30.40 8.36 -1.21
C HIS A 667 30.63 6.90 -1.64
N SER A 668 30.04 5.99 -0.89
CA SER A 668 30.06 4.56 -1.15
C SER A 668 28.93 4.12 -2.10
N GLU A 669 29.08 2.95 -2.74
CA GLU A 669 28.12 2.44 -3.72
C GLU A 669 26.69 2.26 -3.14
N GLU A 670 26.56 2.12 -1.82
CA GLU A 670 25.28 2.05 -1.11
C GLU A 670 24.34 3.23 -1.41
N LEU A 671 24.90 4.42 -1.72
CA LEU A 671 24.11 5.63 -1.99
C LEU A 671 23.74 5.81 -3.47
N GLU A 672 24.30 5.03 -4.41
CA GLU A 672 24.03 5.21 -5.85
C GLU A 672 22.55 5.06 -6.22
N SER A 673 21.80 4.26 -5.45
CA SER A 673 20.35 4.10 -5.63
C SER A 673 19.54 5.39 -5.40
N LEU A 674 20.15 6.44 -4.82
CA LEU A 674 19.53 7.73 -4.54
C LEU A 674 19.65 8.73 -5.69
N ARG A 675 20.40 8.42 -6.75
CA ARG A 675 20.66 9.37 -7.86
C ARG A 675 19.41 9.91 -8.54
N ASP A 676 18.36 9.10 -8.61
CA ASP A 676 17.07 9.46 -9.21
C ASP A 676 16.04 10.01 -8.21
N TYR A 677 16.42 10.18 -6.93
CA TYR A 677 15.50 10.72 -5.93
C TYR A 677 15.41 12.25 -6.04
N PRO A 678 14.21 12.82 -5.87
CA PRO A 678 14.04 14.26 -5.87
C PRO A 678 14.79 14.88 -4.68
N ARG A 679 15.26 16.12 -4.84
CA ARG A 679 15.94 16.91 -3.78
C ARG A 679 17.24 16.30 -3.24
N ILE A 680 17.85 15.36 -3.97
CA ILE A 680 19.17 14.82 -3.64
C ILE A 680 20.17 15.29 -4.70
N TYR A 681 21.25 15.90 -4.25
CA TYR A 681 22.35 16.38 -5.08
C TYR A 681 23.57 15.49 -4.86
N PHE A 682 24.16 15.00 -5.95
CA PHE A 682 25.43 14.26 -5.92
C PHE A 682 26.54 15.23 -6.29
N ALA A 683 27.36 15.59 -5.30
CA ALA A 683 28.44 16.55 -5.47
C ALA A 683 29.64 15.93 -6.19
N GLU A 684 30.37 16.75 -6.94
CA GLU A 684 31.69 16.37 -7.46
C GLU A 684 32.77 16.51 -6.36
N GLY A 685 32.61 17.49 -5.46
CA GLY A 685 33.48 17.72 -4.32
C GLY A 685 33.42 16.61 -3.29
N CYS A 686 34.58 16.15 -2.85
CA CYS A 686 34.70 15.18 -1.76
C CYS A 686 34.64 15.87 -0.39
N HIS A 687 34.24 15.13 0.63
CA HIS A 687 34.24 15.53 2.03
C HIS A 687 33.50 16.87 2.23
N ALA A 688 34.01 17.74 3.11
CA ALA A 688 33.41 19.04 3.39
C ALA A 688 33.21 19.92 2.14
N ARG A 689 34.04 19.79 1.08
CA ARG A 689 33.83 20.53 -0.18
C ARG A 689 32.54 20.12 -0.87
N GLY A 690 32.15 18.84 -0.82
CA GLY A 690 30.88 18.38 -1.35
C GLY A 690 29.68 19.02 -0.65
N ILE A 691 29.79 19.22 0.66
CA ILE A 691 28.77 19.94 1.45
C ILE A 691 28.67 21.40 0.98
N ILE A 692 29.81 22.08 0.82
CA ILE A 692 29.87 23.47 0.34
C ILE A 692 29.27 23.59 -1.07
N GLU A 693 29.59 22.66 -1.96
CA GLU A 693 28.98 22.58 -3.30
C GLU A 693 27.46 22.42 -3.23
N GLY A 694 26.96 21.57 -2.32
CA GLY A 694 25.53 21.42 -2.05
C GLY A 694 24.88 22.71 -1.51
N LEU A 695 25.56 23.44 -0.61
CA LEU A 695 25.10 24.74 -0.12
C LEU A 695 24.91 25.73 -1.26
N HIS A 696 25.83 25.75 -2.24
CA HIS A 696 25.71 26.57 -3.43
C HIS A 696 24.60 26.09 -4.37
N TYR A 697 24.50 24.79 -4.62
CA TYR A 697 23.49 24.20 -5.48
C TYR A 697 22.06 24.56 -5.04
N TYR A 698 21.81 24.51 -3.73
CA TYR A 698 20.51 24.86 -3.13
C TYR A 698 20.38 26.35 -2.79
N GLN A 699 21.38 27.19 -3.05
CA GLN A 699 21.43 28.59 -2.57
C GLN A 699 21.10 28.71 -1.07
N PHE A 700 21.57 27.74 -0.28
CA PHE A 700 21.10 27.48 1.07
C PHE A 700 21.42 28.59 2.07
N LEU A 701 22.46 29.40 1.82
CA LEU A 701 22.86 30.50 2.70
C LEU A 701 22.03 31.76 2.46
N ASP A 702 21.51 31.97 1.25
CA ASP A 702 20.78 33.17 0.85
C ASP A 702 19.28 32.90 0.73
N HIS A 703 18.82 32.48 -0.45
CA HIS A 703 17.42 32.12 -0.74
C HIS A 703 17.38 30.68 -1.21
N ILE A 704 16.84 29.78 -0.39
CA ILE A 704 16.77 28.35 -0.72
C ILE A 704 16.05 28.15 -2.07
N VAL A 705 16.71 27.47 -2.99
CA VAL A 705 16.17 27.03 -4.28
C VAL A 705 16.23 25.50 -4.32
N ILE A 706 15.21 24.88 -4.90
CA ILE A 706 15.11 23.42 -5.00
C ILE A 706 15.01 23.06 -6.49
N PRO A 707 16.15 22.97 -7.21
CA PRO A 707 16.15 22.98 -8.67
C PRO A 707 15.43 21.78 -9.31
N ASN A 708 15.39 20.64 -8.61
CA ASN A 708 14.89 19.37 -9.13
C ASN A 708 13.54 18.93 -8.53
N ASP A 709 12.79 19.83 -7.88
CA ASP A 709 11.48 19.50 -7.33
C ASP A 709 10.33 20.06 -8.18
N ALA A 710 9.55 19.16 -8.76
CA ALA A 710 8.38 19.47 -9.58
C ALA A 710 7.06 19.51 -8.79
N THR A 711 7.12 19.62 -7.45
CA THR A 711 5.95 19.85 -6.59
C THR A 711 5.40 21.28 -6.69
N GLU A 712 6.19 22.24 -7.18
CA GLU A 712 5.81 23.66 -7.31
C GLU A 712 5.08 24.07 -8.58
#